data_AF-A0A3S0QTS5-F1
#
_entry.id   AF-A0A3S0QTS5-F1
#
_cell.length_a   1.000
_cell.length_b   1.000
_cell.length_c   1.000
_cell.angle_alpha   90.00
_cell.angle_beta   90.00
_cell.angle_gamma   90.00
#
_symmetry.space_group_name_H-M   'P 1'
#
loop_
_entity.id
_entity.type
_entity.pdbx_description
1 polymer ?
#
loop_
_entity_poly.entity_id
_entity_poly.type
_entity_poly.pdbx_seq_one_letter_code
_entity_poly.pdbx_strand_id
1 'polypeptide(L)'
;MDNVLSYNRKSNGEDWFPLTGQYNEDDIKAIKDPNGGQAENPKTAIPSPFAQLDLVKNAFEHIAKDPRLLGTRMDMRLVSQALDIAQMFHNFDEMKSMYGLQLVEWNMQHLQMLLNDPAHRLLGETLQMFIEQDATAYNFSRNMSIYFIVYGNQVLGSTSPASLFMASPNANCMEQIQVEQGKVLFGEWRNLWERNPKFVKYVYAMFTAFPELKRMCSEVNNYLIENFKMLERMGLDYAKTRNEIITEIGNPEASDQESALKAREYLNRNYIAIENGVNVLGFPLYRCRQEDVNAAIAESDFVIVPSQPDALAETRRPLVLQNDLNTLASDPFIYVTYPWENSTVITPEMFREQDINKRILPSTTHQYPWLTDDDFFRPTMIKLDFPVDNECFFDGNIKAHSRDVDNNSFLLPLKPVFFKYFTMKDLMTGTIAGLPIFEMQHLRIAGQEAVKAILRIRVRKTEKSPYSFITLQRTYVEAVNGDLTYDSTNNYGKFVSVSFSLAIFPFVKRADFNRYHVQLIDRALGNLAASDLSLEFYRNGLQQRIDEPVTRQRSLKRIKNMGSTFYSIDTDFDLMNIVVSDDRGMRIAEGLVTPQWIEGEGGTSAFTFAVDFGTTNTHVESMRDEQLPQPLKIENESRERLIATLYNGSDQTKYLFEIVMRQEFIPKVMGEDYGFPQRTVLSECERLDTMTIDRIEALGDANIPFIYEKESIGIGNRIKANLKWSTDPANKKRISCYLTELALLIRAKVLLDGGDMRKTRLVWFYPLSMQQGNIENIKRTWGQIMKSVFGIEATDDNLIQMPESIAPYYFYKTHPDRFKAAASTVASIDIGGGTSDVAVFQENSARPTLLTSFRFAANSIFGDAYSDVPQGDTNPMLKKYVTYFKNLFDNDEDKYGELNGILDDITAKRKSEDINAFLFSVENNKATKNNPVFSYNELLNTDSARKLLFIYFYVTLIYYVANMMKKRGLQKPRNVMFSGTGSKVLDIVGSQEELDLLTQTIIEEIYEEKYDNGAFAVVKEKTRPKQITCQGGLYQVRDKSGMMQVKEINSELADYDNTIRTNFSLINRERITYSDMADVNRRQTIVAEVVEEVRRYNEFFLGFCDRIHVTDRFLVDMKSINTFRELVNRDLEHHLIQGWEAAQKNNEEKNDNDEISDTLFFYPIVGSIRYNLIENLN
;
A
#
# COMPACT_ATOMS: atom_id res chain seq x y z
N MET A 1 34.49 -82.93 -40.48
CA MET A 1 34.52 -82.69 -41.94
C MET A 1 33.44 -81.67 -42.14
N ASP A 2 33.85 -80.42 -42.20
CA ASP A 2 32.94 -79.32 -41.93
C ASP A 2 32.69 -78.63 -43.27
N ASN A 3 31.51 -78.90 -43.82
CA ASN A 3 31.02 -78.27 -45.02
C ASN A 3 30.70 -76.79 -44.68
N VAL A 4 31.13 -75.84 -45.52
CA VAL A 4 30.80 -74.40 -45.38
C VAL A 4 30.11 -73.88 -46.64
N LEU A 5 29.13 -72.99 -46.47
CA LEU A 5 28.41 -72.29 -47.53
C LEU A 5 29.32 -71.19 -48.13
N SER A 6 29.43 -71.10 -49.47
CA SER A 6 30.26 -70.07 -50.14
C SER A 6 29.43 -69.12 -50.99
N TYR A 7 29.79 -67.83 -50.91
CA TYR A 7 29.22 -66.73 -51.72
C TYR A 7 30.14 -66.30 -52.88
N ASN A 8 31.20 -67.06 -53.19
CA ASN A 8 32.11 -66.77 -54.29
C ASN A 8 31.69 -67.53 -55.58
N ARG A 9 31.92 -66.95 -56.76
CA ARG A 9 31.55 -67.46 -58.11
C ARG A 9 32.38 -68.68 -58.57
N LYS A 10 32.74 -69.59 -57.68
CA LYS A 10 33.51 -70.81 -58.00
C LYS A 10 32.62 -72.05 -58.22
N SER A 11 31.28 -71.94 -58.24
CA SER A 11 30.39 -73.06 -58.62
C SER A 11 29.12 -72.63 -59.39
N ASN A 12 28.49 -73.60 -60.06
CA ASN A 12 27.31 -73.45 -60.92
C ASN A 12 25.96 -73.51 -60.18
N GLY A 13 25.93 -73.17 -58.89
CA GLY A 13 24.67 -72.82 -58.21
C GLY A 13 23.96 -73.88 -57.38
N GLU A 14 24.51 -75.08 -57.12
CA GLU A 14 23.95 -76.04 -56.14
C GLU A 14 25.05 -76.73 -55.30
N ASP A 15 24.88 -76.67 -53.97
CA ASP A 15 25.48 -77.44 -52.84
C ASP A 15 26.97 -77.33 -52.39
N TRP A 16 27.13 -77.62 -51.09
CA TRP A 16 28.29 -77.53 -50.18
C TRP A 16 29.59 -78.20 -50.67
N PHE A 17 30.76 -77.65 -50.30
CA PHE A 17 32.06 -78.22 -50.67
C PHE A 17 33.10 -78.25 -49.51
N PRO A 18 34.11 -79.15 -49.58
CA PRO A 18 35.18 -79.22 -48.59
C PRO A 18 36.27 -78.17 -48.88
N LEU A 19 36.54 -77.29 -47.90
CA LEU A 19 37.65 -76.34 -47.94
C LEU A 19 38.96 -77.02 -47.48
N THR A 20 40.04 -76.79 -48.20
CA THR A 20 41.41 -77.20 -47.83
C THR A 20 42.23 -76.06 -47.20
N GLY A 21 41.61 -74.92 -46.84
CA GLY A 21 42.23 -73.77 -46.17
C GLY A 21 41.24 -72.61 -45.92
N GLN A 22 41.65 -71.52 -45.26
CA GLN A 22 40.83 -70.31 -45.03
C GLN A 22 40.72 -69.44 -46.31
N TYR A 23 39.68 -68.59 -46.39
CA TYR A 23 39.53 -67.58 -47.47
C TYR A 23 40.68 -66.56 -47.43
N ASN A 24 41.21 -66.19 -48.60
CA ASN A 24 42.19 -65.11 -48.74
C ASN A 24 41.53 -63.76 -49.11
N GLU A 25 42.29 -62.66 -49.10
CA GLU A 25 41.78 -61.31 -49.41
C GLU A 25 41.09 -61.20 -50.78
N ASP A 26 41.56 -61.94 -51.77
CA ASP A 26 40.97 -61.93 -53.12
C ASP A 26 39.63 -62.67 -53.16
N ASP A 27 39.47 -63.73 -52.36
CA ASP A 27 38.22 -64.46 -52.22
C ASP A 27 37.14 -63.64 -51.47
N ILE A 28 37.54 -62.82 -50.50
CA ILE A 28 36.65 -61.90 -49.77
C ILE A 28 36.20 -60.74 -50.67
N LYS A 29 37.13 -60.13 -51.43
CA LYS A 29 36.82 -59.07 -52.41
C LYS A 29 35.88 -59.52 -53.53
N ALA A 30 35.79 -60.83 -53.81
CA ALA A 30 34.94 -61.39 -54.86
C ALA A 30 33.46 -61.57 -54.46
N ILE A 31 33.12 -61.41 -53.17
CA ILE A 31 31.73 -61.51 -52.66
C ILE A 31 30.98 -60.22 -53.06
N LYS A 32 30.04 -60.35 -53.99
CA LYS A 32 29.22 -59.21 -54.45
C LYS A 32 27.98 -59.03 -53.58
N ASP A 33 27.80 -57.83 -53.03
CA ASP A 33 26.53 -57.41 -52.43
C ASP A 33 25.43 -57.33 -53.52
N PRO A 34 24.35 -58.13 -53.42
CA PRO A 34 23.27 -58.11 -54.40
C PRO A 34 22.53 -56.77 -54.50
N ASN A 35 22.63 -55.89 -53.50
CA ASN A 35 21.93 -54.59 -53.47
C ASN A 35 22.86 -53.36 -53.61
N GLY A 36 24.17 -53.56 -53.84
CA GLY A 36 25.12 -52.47 -54.10
C GLY A 36 25.14 -51.37 -53.03
N GLY A 37 24.98 -51.70 -51.75
CA GLY A 37 24.96 -50.75 -50.64
C GLY A 37 23.69 -49.90 -50.52
N GLN A 38 22.61 -50.22 -51.24
CA GLN A 38 21.34 -49.46 -51.19
C GLN A 38 20.37 -49.90 -50.09
N ALA A 39 20.67 -50.96 -49.33
CA ALA A 39 19.80 -51.43 -48.25
C ALA A 39 19.92 -50.55 -47.00
N GLU A 40 18.79 -50.08 -46.44
CA GLU A 40 18.78 -49.29 -45.19
C GLU A 40 19.18 -50.09 -43.95
N ASN A 41 18.99 -51.42 -43.96
CA ASN A 41 19.38 -52.36 -42.89
C ASN A 41 20.15 -53.56 -43.48
N PRO A 42 21.44 -53.41 -43.81
CA PRO A 42 22.23 -54.51 -44.37
C PRO A 42 22.62 -55.52 -43.27
N LYS A 43 22.46 -56.81 -43.56
CA LYS A 43 23.09 -57.89 -42.78
C LYS A 43 24.57 -57.91 -43.17
N THR A 44 25.47 -57.49 -42.28
CA THR A 44 26.91 -57.57 -42.54
C THR A 44 27.32 -59.02 -42.80
N ALA A 45 27.97 -59.26 -43.94
CA ALA A 45 28.54 -60.57 -44.29
C ALA A 45 29.99 -60.72 -43.79
N ILE A 46 30.54 -59.71 -43.11
CA ILE A 46 31.87 -59.73 -42.51
C ILE A 46 31.80 -60.62 -41.26
N PRO A 47 32.48 -61.78 -41.22
CA PRO A 47 32.42 -62.71 -40.10
C PRO A 47 33.36 -62.27 -38.97
N SER A 48 33.26 -61.02 -38.50
CA SER A 48 34.07 -60.45 -37.42
C SER A 48 33.18 -59.75 -36.39
N PRO A 49 33.46 -59.91 -35.07
CA PRO A 49 32.78 -59.14 -34.03
C PRO A 49 33.08 -57.63 -34.12
N PHE A 50 34.08 -57.24 -34.91
CA PHE A 50 34.49 -55.84 -35.12
C PHE A 50 34.06 -55.26 -36.47
N ALA A 51 33.14 -55.92 -37.19
CA ALA A 51 32.69 -55.49 -38.52
C ALA A 51 32.25 -54.01 -38.60
N GLN A 52 31.71 -53.44 -37.53
CA GLN A 52 31.32 -52.04 -37.47
C GLN A 52 32.51 -51.07 -37.61
N LEU A 53 33.69 -51.43 -37.09
CA LEU A 53 34.92 -50.63 -37.24
C LEU A 53 35.31 -50.53 -38.71
N ASP A 54 35.22 -51.65 -39.42
CA ASP A 54 35.55 -51.74 -40.84
C ASP A 54 34.61 -50.91 -41.70
N LEU A 55 33.30 -51.03 -41.46
CA LEU A 55 32.28 -50.31 -42.20
C LEU A 55 32.43 -48.79 -42.06
N VAL A 56 32.64 -48.29 -40.84
CA VAL A 56 32.80 -46.84 -40.60
C VAL A 56 34.11 -46.33 -41.20
N LYS A 57 35.22 -47.08 -41.05
CA LYS A 57 36.52 -46.74 -41.64
C LYS A 57 36.43 -46.62 -43.16
N ASN A 58 35.84 -47.62 -43.83
CA ASN A 58 35.67 -47.62 -45.28
C ASN A 58 34.69 -46.53 -45.76
N ALA A 59 33.65 -46.21 -44.98
CA ALA A 59 32.74 -45.12 -45.29
C ALA A 59 33.45 -43.76 -45.34
N PHE A 60 34.35 -43.47 -44.39
CA PHE A 60 35.19 -42.26 -44.44
C PHE A 60 36.07 -42.24 -45.70
N GLU A 61 36.68 -43.38 -46.05
CA GLU A 61 37.51 -43.48 -47.27
C GLU A 61 36.70 -43.25 -48.55
N HIS A 62 35.49 -43.81 -48.64
CA HIS A 62 34.61 -43.65 -49.80
C HIS A 62 34.15 -42.21 -49.98
N ILE A 63 33.69 -41.55 -48.91
CA ILE A 63 33.22 -40.16 -48.97
C ILE A 63 34.37 -39.22 -49.36
N ALA A 64 35.58 -39.47 -48.86
CA ALA A 64 36.76 -38.65 -49.18
C ALA A 64 37.16 -38.72 -50.68
N LYS A 65 36.67 -39.68 -51.47
CA LYS A 65 36.95 -39.79 -52.91
C LYS A 65 36.10 -38.82 -53.76
N ASP A 66 34.98 -38.28 -53.25
CA ASP A 66 34.21 -37.22 -53.92
C ASP A 66 34.59 -35.85 -53.32
N PRO A 67 35.07 -34.87 -54.12
CA PRO A 67 35.41 -33.52 -53.66
C PRO A 67 34.24 -32.71 -53.04
N ARG A 68 33.00 -33.22 -53.11
CA ARG A 68 31.80 -32.66 -52.47
C ARG A 68 31.43 -33.40 -51.18
N LEU A 69 32.22 -34.39 -50.77
CA LEU A 69 31.95 -35.26 -49.63
C LEU A 69 30.59 -35.98 -49.73
N LEU A 70 30.34 -36.62 -50.87
CA LEU A 70 29.16 -37.43 -51.13
C LEU A 70 29.55 -38.91 -51.28
N GLY A 71 28.78 -39.79 -50.64
CA GLY A 71 28.95 -41.25 -50.74
C GLY A 71 27.61 -41.96 -50.94
N THR A 72 27.59 -43.29 -50.76
CA THR A 72 26.31 -44.01 -50.70
C THR A 72 25.49 -43.55 -49.49
N ARG A 73 24.18 -43.79 -49.48
CA ARG A 73 23.34 -43.47 -48.32
C ARG A 73 23.87 -44.06 -47.01
N MET A 74 24.41 -45.28 -47.08
CA MET A 74 25.00 -45.96 -45.93
C MET A 74 26.30 -45.29 -45.48
N ASP A 75 27.19 -44.92 -46.41
CA ASP A 75 28.43 -44.23 -46.06
C ASP A 75 28.13 -42.89 -45.37
N MET A 76 27.21 -42.10 -45.96
CA MET A 76 26.77 -40.81 -45.40
C MET A 76 26.19 -40.97 -44.00
N ARG A 77 25.37 -42.01 -43.78
CA ARG A 77 24.82 -42.33 -42.47
C ARG A 77 25.92 -42.67 -41.47
N LEU A 78 26.81 -43.61 -41.80
CA LEU A 78 27.86 -44.08 -40.88
C LEU A 78 28.81 -42.95 -40.47
N VAL A 79 29.24 -42.13 -41.42
CA VAL A 79 30.12 -40.97 -41.14
C VAL A 79 29.39 -39.93 -40.29
N SER A 80 28.15 -39.58 -40.62
CA SER A 80 27.38 -38.63 -39.82
C SER A 80 27.15 -39.14 -38.40
N GLN A 81 26.78 -40.40 -38.22
CA GLN A 81 26.55 -40.98 -36.90
C GLN A 81 27.85 -41.09 -36.08
N ALA A 82 28.99 -41.37 -36.72
CA ALA A 82 30.29 -41.32 -36.04
C ALA A 82 30.64 -39.90 -35.55
N LEU A 83 30.35 -38.88 -36.36
CA LEU A 83 30.55 -37.49 -35.99
C LEU A 83 29.55 -37.01 -34.92
N ASP A 84 28.32 -37.52 -34.90
CA ASP A 84 27.36 -37.27 -33.83
C ASP A 84 27.87 -37.79 -32.48
N ILE A 85 28.42 -39.02 -32.46
CA ILE A 85 29.06 -39.56 -31.25
C ILE A 85 30.27 -38.73 -30.85
N ALA A 86 31.08 -38.27 -31.80
CA ALA A 86 32.19 -37.37 -31.52
C ALA A 86 31.72 -36.05 -30.85
N GLN A 87 30.59 -35.48 -31.30
CA GLN A 87 29.97 -34.31 -30.65
C GLN A 87 29.43 -34.64 -29.25
N MET A 88 28.86 -35.83 -29.05
CA MET A 88 28.42 -36.25 -27.71
C MET A 88 29.59 -36.33 -26.73
N PHE A 89 30.75 -36.86 -27.15
CA PHE A 89 31.97 -36.82 -26.32
C PHE A 89 32.44 -35.38 -26.06
N HIS A 90 32.35 -34.51 -27.06
CA HIS A 90 32.72 -33.10 -26.94
C HIS A 90 31.85 -32.31 -25.95
N ASN A 91 30.56 -32.65 -25.87
CA ASN A 91 29.57 -32.01 -25.01
C ASN A 91 29.17 -32.88 -23.80
N PHE A 92 29.99 -33.91 -23.48
CA PHE A 92 29.56 -35.01 -22.61
C PHE A 92 29.10 -34.55 -21.24
N ASP A 93 29.79 -33.61 -20.61
CA ASP A 93 29.49 -33.19 -19.23
C ASP A 93 28.12 -32.52 -19.08
N GLU A 94 27.72 -31.70 -20.07
CA GLU A 94 26.38 -31.10 -20.11
C GLU A 94 25.31 -32.18 -20.37
N MET A 95 25.56 -33.04 -21.35
CA MET A 95 24.63 -34.08 -21.79
C MET A 95 24.45 -35.20 -20.75
N LYS A 96 25.50 -35.52 -19.99
CA LYS A 96 25.50 -36.56 -18.94
C LYS A 96 24.46 -36.27 -17.88
N SER A 97 24.45 -35.05 -17.36
CA SER A 97 23.52 -34.64 -16.30
C SER A 97 22.10 -34.50 -16.84
N MET A 98 21.94 -34.05 -18.08
CA MET A 98 20.64 -33.79 -18.70
C MET A 98 19.88 -35.06 -19.09
N TYR A 99 20.55 -35.97 -19.79
CA TYR A 99 19.93 -37.18 -20.34
C TYR A 99 20.23 -38.43 -19.51
N GLY A 100 20.95 -38.29 -18.39
CA GLY A 100 21.38 -39.44 -17.58
C GLY A 100 22.33 -40.38 -18.34
N LEU A 101 23.20 -39.82 -19.19
CA LEU A 101 24.16 -40.64 -19.94
C LEU A 101 25.18 -41.27 -19.01
N GLN A 102 25.61 -42.48 -19.35
CA GLN A 102 26.69 -43.19 -18.67
C GLN A 102 27.86 -43.36 -19.62
N LEU A 103 29.07 -43.21 -19.09
CA LEU A 103 30.29 -43.55 -19.79
C LEU A 103 30.83 -44.86 -19.22
N VAL A 104 30.92 -45.88 -20.06
CA VAL A 104 31.40 -47.21 -19.66
C VAL A 104 32.72 -47.48 -20.37
N GLU A 105 33.78 -47.71 -19.60
CA GLU A 105 35.07 -48.12 -20.13
C GLU A 105 35.11 -49.64 -20.32
N TRP A 106 35.52 -50.08 -21.51
CA TRP A 106 35.94 -51.45 -21.78
C TRP A 106 37.43 -51.48 -22.12
N ASN A 107 38.16 -52.44 -21.56
CA ASN A 107 39.59 -52.58 -21.76
C ASN A 107 40.00 -54.06 -21.65
N MET A 108 41.28 -54.37 -21.84
CA MET A 108 41.76 -55.75 -21.86
C MET A 108 41.59 -56.52 -20.53
N GLN A 109 41.36 -55.84 -19.39
CA GLN A 109 41.02 -56.52 -18.14
C GLN A 109 39.64 -57.17 -18.20
N HIS A 110 38.68 -56.53 -18.86
CA HIS A 110 37.34 -57.05 -19.08
C HIS A 110 37.35 -58.28 -19.99
N LEU A 111 38.22 -58.30 -21.00
CA LEU A 111 38.47 -59.50 -21.81
C LEU A 111 38.94 -60.67 -20.93
N GLN A 112 39.87 -60.40 -20.01
CA GLN A 112 40.35 -61.42 -19.09
C GLN A 112 39.27 -61.93 -18.14
N MET A 113 38.34 -61.07 -17.71
CA MET A 113 37.16 -61.49 -16.94
C MET A 113 36.28 -62.46 -17.74
N LEU A 114 36.02 -62.19 -19.03
CA LEU A 114 35.25 -63.08 -19.91
C LEU A 114 35.94 -64.44 -20.09
N LEU A 115 37.26 -64.46 -20.27
CA LEU A 115 38.04 -65.69 -20.39
C LEU A 115 38.00 -66.55 -19.10
N ASN A 116 37.98 -65.88 -17.95
CA ASN A 116 37.96 -66.54 -16.65
C ASN A 116 36.55 -67.04 -16.25
N ASP A 117 35.48 -66.44 -16.78
CA ASP A 117 34.09 -66.87 -16.53
C ASP A 117 33.72 -68.08 -17.43
N PRO A 118 33.40 -69.25 -16.85
CA PRO A 118 33.01 -70.43 -17.63
C PRO A 118 31.81 -70.21 -18.56
N ALA A 119 30.87 -69.33 -18.20
CA ALA A 119 29.67 -69.06 -19.00
C ALA A 119 29.98 -68.17 -20.22
N HIS A 120 31.04 -67.36 -20.16
CA HIS A 120 31.39 -66.38 -21.19
C HIS A 120 32.74 -66.64 -21.87
N ARG A 121 33.46 -67.71 -21.50
CA ARG A 121 34.80 -68.03 -22.03
C ARG A 121 34.90 -68.06 -23.55
N LEU A 122 33.94 -68.70 -24.23
CA LEU A 122 33.94 -68.78 -25.70
C LEU A 122 33.90 -67.40 -26.37
N LEU A 123 33.13 -66.47 -25.80
CA LEU A 123 33.08 -65.08 -26.26
C LEU A 123 34.42 -64.39 -26.03
N GLY A 124 35.04 -64.59 -24.86
CA GLY A 124 36.38 -64.09 -24.56
C GLY A 124 37.44 -64.61 -25.53
N GLU A 125 37.47 -65.92 -25.81
CA GLU A 125 38.40 -66.55 -26.75
C GLU A 125 38.21 -66.02 -28.18
N THR A 126 36.96 -65.84 -28.60
CA THR A 126 36.61 -65.28 -29.91
C THR A 126 37.09 -63.83 -30.03
N LEU A 127 36.80 -62.98 -29.04
CA LEU A 127 37.25 -61.58 -29.04
C LEU A 127 38.78 -61.49 -29.04
N GLN A 128 39.46 -62.32 -28.24
CA GLN A 128 40.92 -62.36 -28.21
C GLN A 128 41.51 -62.72 -29.58
N MET A 129 40.97 -63.76 -30.23
CA MET A 129 41.41 -64.20 -31.56
C MET A 129 41.35 -63.05 -32.58
N PHE A 130 40.22 -62.35 -32.67
CA PHE A 130 40.06 -61.24 -33.61
C PHE A 130 40.87 -60.01 -33.24
N ILE A 131 41.05 -59.70 -31.94
CA ILE A 131 41.92 -58.61 -31.49
C ILE A 131 43.37 -58.85 -31.91
N GLU A 132 43.85 -60.10 -31.82
CA GLU A 132 45.22 -60.47 -32.21
C GLU A 132 45.38 -60.53 -33.74
N GLN A 133 44.40 -61.07 -34.46
CA GLN A 133 44.42 -61.18 -35.92
C GLN A 133 44.35 -59.80 -36.59
N ASP A 134 43.44 -58.95 -36.16
CA ASP A 134 43.16 -57.66 -36.81
C ASP A 134 43.94 -56.49 -36.18
N ALA A 135 44.93 -56.79 -35.33
CA ALA A 135 45.64 -55.79 -34.53
C ALA A 135 46.23 -54.64 -35.36
N THR A 136 46.80 -54.96 -36.53
CA THR A 136 47.39 -53.95 -37.42
C THR A 136 46.31 -53.17 -38.19
N ALA A 137 45.22 -53.83 -38.59
CA ALA A 137 44.17 -53.22 -39.43
C ALA A 137 43.33 -52.18 -38.67
N TYR A 138 43.11 -52.40 -37.37
CA TYR A 138 42.26 -51.56 -36.51
C TYR A 138 43.01 -50.93 -35.32
N ASN A 139 44.34 -50.91 -35.35
CA ASN A 139 45.19 -50.35 -34.30
C ASN A 139 44.94 -50.93 -32.89
N PHE A 140 44.61 -52.23 -32.78
CA PHE A 140 44.44 -52.84 -31.46
C PHE A 140 45.76 -52.95 -30.71
N SER A 141 45.73 -52.70 -29.40
CA SER A 141 46.90 -52.80 -28.54
C SER A 141 46.54 -53.33 -27.16
N ARG A 142 47.53 -53.85 -26.42
CA ARG A 142 47.33 -54.40 -25.07
C ARG A 142 46.87 -53.35 -24.05
N ASN A 143 47.05 -52.07 -24.34
CA ASN A 143 46.65 -50.95 -23.47
C ASN A 143 45.43 -50.20 -24.04
N MET A 144 44.69 -50.81 -24.97
CA MET A 144 43.53 -50.14 -25.55
C MET A 144 42.36 -50.09 -24.57
N SER A 145 41.71 -48.94 -24.52
CA SER A 145 40.41 -48.73 -23.88
C SER A 145 39.42 -48.23 -24.93
N ILE A 146 38.19 -48.73 -24.86
CA ILE A 146 37.05 -48.31 -25.67
C ILE A 146 36.01 -47.75 -24.70
N TYR A 147 35.61 -46.50 -24.89
CA TYR A 147 34.63 -45.83 -24.06
C TYR A 147 33.29 -45.82 -24.77
N PHE A 148 32.25 -46.35 -24.12
CA PHE A 148 30.89 -46.43 -24.63
C PHE A 148 30.01 -45.37 -23.96
N ILE A 149 29.23 -44.65 -24.77
CA ILE A 149 28.13 -43.80 -24.27
C ILE A 149 26.86 -44.64 -24.21
N VAL A 150 26.26 -44.71 -23.04
CA VAL A 150 25.07 -45.51 -22.76
C VAL A 150 23.93 -44.59 -22.29
N TYR A 151 22.75 -44.79 -22.86
CA TYR A 151 21.51 -44.13 -22.46
C TYR A 151 20.49 -45.20 -22.01
N GLY A 152 20.09 -45.15 -20.74
CA GLY A 152 19.34 -46.25 -20.12
C GLY A 152 20.14 -47.55 -20.20
N ASN A 153 19.61 -48.54 -20.93
CA ASN A 153 20.30 -49.83 -21.17
C ASN A 153 20.83 -49.97 -22.62
N GLN A 154 20.84 -48.89 -23.40
CA GLN A 154 21.22 -48.91 -24.81
C GLN A 154 22.57 -48.21 -25.04
N VAL A 155 23.49 -48.92 -25.71
CA VAL A 155 24.74 -48.32 -26.20
C VAL A 155 24.44 -47.47 -27.43
N LEU A 156 24.74 -46.18 -27.36
CA LEU A 156 24.56 -45.23 -28.46
C LEU A 156 25.75 -45.28 -29.43
N GLY A 157 26.96 -45.36 -28.88
CA GLY A 157 28.20 -45.41 -29.65
C GLY A 157 29.43 -45.44 -28.75
N SER A 158 30.60 -45.38 -29.36
CA SER A 158 31.88 -45.49 -28.66
C SER A 158 33.02 -44.78 -29.37
N THR A 159 34.14 -44.62 -28.65
CA THR A 159 35.44 -44.39 -29.28
C THR A 159 35.81 -45.58 -30.16
N SER A 160 36.50 -45.34 -31.28
CA SER A 160 36.92 -46.35 -32.25
C SER A 160 38.43 -46.25 -32.47
N PRO A 161 39.17 -47.37 -32.40
CA PRO A 161 40.60 -47.37 -32.69
C PRO A 161 40.91 -47.28 -34.20
N ALA A 162 39.91 -47.39 -35.07
CA ALA A 162 40.06 -47.27 -36.52
C ALA A 162 39.63 -45.89 -37.07
N SER A 163 38.58 -45.30 -36.48
CA SER A 163 37.90 -44.12 -37.03
C SER A 163 37.67 -43.01 -35.99
N LEU A 164 38.39 -43.03 -34.86
CA LEU A 164 38.19 -42.26 -33.63
C LEU A 164 36.88 -42.50 -32.89
N PHE A 165 35.75 -42.53 -33.61
CA PHE A 165 34.43 -42.75 -33.06
C PHE A 165 33.61 -43.65 -33.99
N MET A 166 32.63 -44.34 -33.42
CA MET A 166 31.61 -45.07 -34.16
C MET A 166 30.30 -45.05 -33.39
N ALA A 167 29.18 -45.01 -34.11
CA ALA A 167 27.88 -45.31 -33.53
C ALA A 167 27.65 -46.81 -33.43
N SER A 168 26.76 -47.20 -32.51
CA SER A 168 26.30 -48.58 -32.39
C SER A 168 25.71 -49.07 -33.71
N PRO A 169 25.89 -50.34 -34.11
CA PRO A 169 25.27 -50.88 -35.34
C PRO A 169 23.74 -50.74 -35.38
N ASN A 170 23.11 -50.66 -34.21
CA ASN A 170 21.67 -50.48 -34.04
C ASN A 170 21.28 -49.02 -33.73
N ALA A 171 22.14 -48.04 -34.06
CA ALA A 171 21.89 -46.62 -33.85
C ALA A 171 20.73 -46.13 -34.72
N ASN A 172 19.61 -45.82 -34.07
CA ASN A 172 18.43 -45.22 -34.68
C ASN A 172 18.28 -43.79 -34.17
N CYS A 173 17.52 -42.95 -34.89
CA CYS A 173 17.18 -41.59 -34.47
C CYS A 173 16.72 -41.57 -33.00
N MET A 174 17.39 -40.78 -32.17
CA MET A 174 17.07 -40.62 -30.76
C MET A 174 16.42 -39.26 -30.54
N GLU A 175 15.13 -39.16 -30.85
CA GLU A 175 14.35 -37.90 -30.79
C GLU A 175 14.48 -37.13 -29.46
N GLN A 176 14.80 -37.83 -28.37
CA GLN A 176 14.95 -37.22 -27.05
C GLN A 176 16.31 -36.53 -26.83
N ILE A 177 17.33 -36.86 -27.62
CA ILE A 177 18.70 -36.38 -27.43
C ILE A 177 19.04 -35.40 -28.54
N GLN A 178 19.38 -34.17 -28.15
CA GLN A 178 19.85 -33.16 -29.09
C GLN A 178 21.38 -33.04 -29.00
N VAL A 179 22.05 -33.13 -30.16
CA VAL A 179 23.51 -33.00 -30.25
C VAL A 179 23.95 -31.56 -30.52
N GLU A 180 23.03 -30.74 -31.04
CA GLU A 180 23.20 -29.33 -31.36
C GLU A 180 21.80 -28.67 -31.42
N GLN A 181 21.71 -27.34 -31.38
CA GLN A 181 20.44 -26.59 -31.39
C GLN A 181 19.52 -27.09 -32.51
N GLY A 182 18.38 -27.68 -32.14
CA GLY A 182 17.39 -28.22 -33.09
C GLY A 182 17.83 -29.46 -33.89
N LYS A 183 18.97 -30.07 -33.57
CA LYS A 183 19.51 -31.24 -34.27
C LYS A 183 19.48 -32.47 -33.37
N VAL A 184 18.57 -33.38 -33.70
CA VAL A 184 18.37 -34.66 -33.02
C VAL A 184 19.54 -35.61 -33.33
N LEU A 185 19.97 -36.36 -32.31
CA LEU A 185 20.99 -37.40 -32.43
C LEU A 185 20.57 -38.44 -33.48
N PHE A 186 21.40 -38.62 -34.52
CA PHE A 186 21.17 -39.51 -35.66
C PHE A 186 19.95 -39.19 -36.53
N GLY A 187 19.34 -38.01 -36.37
CA GLY A 187 18.14 -37.60 -37.12
C GLY A 187 18.45 -37.10 -38.54
N GLU A 188 19.61 -36.48 -38.75
CA GLU A 188 20.05 -35.93 -40.05
C GLU A 188 21.45 -36.45 -40.42
N TRP A 189 21.74 -36.57 -41.72
CA TRP A 189 23.07 -36.97 -42.21
C TRP A 189 23.89 -35.73 -42.57
N ARG A 190 24.72 -35.28 -41.63
CA ARG A 190 25.51 -34.04 -41.73
C ARG A 190 27.00 -34.32 -41.77
N ASN A 191 27.68 -33.74 -42.75
CA ASN A 191 29.14 -33.69 -42.81
C ASN A 191 29.72 -32.83 -41.68
N LEU A 192 31.05 -32.92 -41.47
CA LEU A 192 31.71 -32.12 -40.44
C LEU A 192 31.57 -30.60 -40.67
N TRP A 193 31.57 -30.12 -41.92
CA TRP A 193 31.50 -28.68 -42.19
C TRP A 193 30.11 -28.07 -41.92
N GLU A 194 29.08 -28.92 -41.79
CA GLU A 194 27.68 -28.55 -41.49
C GLU A 194 27.38 -28.51 -39.98
N ARG A 195 28.41 -28.68 -39.14
CA ARG A 195 28.30 -28.75 -37.68
C ARG A 195 28.85 -27.49 -37.01
N ASN A 196 28.52 -27.30 -35.74
CA ASN A 196 28.99 -26.19 -34.92
C ASN A 196 30.48 -25.85 -35.17
N PRO A 197 30.84 -24.61 -35.54
CA PRO A 197 32.22 -24.23 -35.84
C PRO A 197 33.23 -24.52 -34.72
N LYS A 198 32.82 -24.47 -33.45
CA LYS A 198 33.69 -24.79 -32.30
C LYS A 198 33.99 -26.29 -32.24
N PHE A 199 33.04 -27.15 -32.60
CA PHE A 199 33.28 -28.59 -32.75
C PHE A 199 34.15 -28.90 -33.97
N VAL A 200 33.92 -28.22 -35.10
CA VAL A 200 34.75 -28.36 -36.30
C VAL A 200 36.21 -28.03 -35.98
N LYS A 201 36.47 -26.88 -35.34
CA LYS A 201 37.81 -26.48 -34.89
C LYS A 201 38.43 -27.48 -33.92
N TYR A 202 37.64 -28.09 -33.02
CA TYR A 202 38.11 -29.14 -32.13
C TYR A 202 38.64 -30.37 -32.90
N VAL A 203 37.90 -30.85 -33.90
CA VAL A 203 38.32 -32.02 -34.70
C VAL A 203 39.62 -31.73 -35.46
N TYR A 204 39.75 -30.55 -36.07
CA TYR A 204 41.01 -30.16 -36.73
C TYR A 204 42.17 -29.98 -35.76
N ALA A 205 41.91 -29.40 -34.58
CA ALA A 205 42.92 -29.23 -33.55
C ALA A 205 43.41 -30.58 -33.01
N MET A 206 42.52 -31.58 -32.88
CA MET A 206 42.91 -32.95 -32.50
C MET A 206 43.87 -33.58 -33.53
N PHE A 207 43.52 -33.63 -34.82
CA PHE A 207 44.41 -34.25 -35.82
C PHE A 207 45.70 -33.46 -36.07
N THR A 208 45.68 -32.14 -35.88
CA THR A 208 46.88 -31.30 -36.05
C THR A 208 47.81 -31.41 -34.84
N ALA A 209 47.27 -31.43 -33.62
CA ALA A 209 48.05 -31.54 -32.39
C ALA A 209 48.70 -32.91 -32.20
N PHE A 210 48.13 -33.97 -32.80
CA PHE A 210 48.62 -35.35 -32.73
C PHE A 210 48.83 -35.92 -34.15
N PRO A 211 49.96 -35.61 -34.82
CA PRO A 211 50.21 -36.09 -36.19
C PRO A 211 50.14 -37.61 -36.35
N GLU A 212 50.38 -38.38 -35.30
CA GLU A 212 50.21 -39.84 -35.28
C GLU A 212 48.77 -40.26 -35.61
N LEU A 213 47.76 -39.48 -35.23
CA LEU A 213 46.36 -39.73 -35.60
C LEU A 213 46.15 -39.65 -37.11
N LYS A 214 46.89 -38.77 -37.82
CA LYS A 214 46.82 -38.70 -39.29
C LYS A 214 47.29 -40.01 -39.94
N ARG A 215 48.22 -40.71 -39.30
CA ARG A 215 48.74 -42.02 -39.76
C ARG A 215 47.86 -43.18 -39.31
N MET A 216 47.41 -43.18 -38.06
CA MET A 216 46.63 -44.29 -37.49
C MET A 216 45.18 -44.32 -37.98
N CYS A 217 44.62 -43.16 -38.33
CA CYS A 217 43.26 -43.00 -38.88
C CYS A 217 43.33 -42.26 -40.24
N SER A 218 44.10 -42.80 -41.18
CA SER A 218 44.39 -42.15 -42.47
C SER A 218 43.14 -41.83 -43.30
N GLU A 219 42.12 -42.69 -43.24
CA GLU A 219 40.85 -42.55 -43.94
C GLU A 219 40.07 -41.35 -43.42
N VAL A 220 40.06 -41.15 -42.09
CA VAL A 220 39.46 -39.97 -41.46
C VAL A 220 40.25 -38.71 -41.80
N ASN A 221 41.59 -38.77 -41.78
CA ASN A 221 42.42 -37.63 -42.17
C ASN A 221 42.19 -37.19 -43.62
N ASN A 222 42.04 -38.13 -44.55
CA ASN A 222 41.70 -37.83 -45.95
C ASN A 222 40.34 -37.13 -46.06
N TYR A 223 39.34 -37.61 -45.30
CA TYR A 223 38.04 -36.93 -45.20
C TYR A 223 38.18 -35.49 -44.66
N LEU A 224 38.99 -35.27 -43.62
CA LEU A 224 39.24 -33.94 -43.06
C LEU A 224 39.90 -32.99 -44.06
N ILE A 225 40.85 -33.46 -44.88
CA ILE A 225 41.50 -32.64 -45.90
C ILE A 225 40.46 -32.17 -46.96
N GLU A 226 39.61 -33.07 -47.43
CA GLU A 226 38.55 -32.68 -48.39
C GLU A 226 37.47 -31.81 -47.74
N ASN A 227 37.14 -32.06 -46.47
CA ASN A 227 36.25 -31.20 -45.67
C ASN A 227 36.79 -29.78 -45.51
N PHE A 228 38.10 -29.64 -45.33
CA PHE A 228 38.75 -28.35 -45.17
C PHE A 228 38.65 -27.49 -46.44
N LYS A 229 38.72 -28.14 -47.61
CA LYS A 229 38.48 -27.51 -48.92
C LYS A 229 37.01 -27.10 -49.10
N MET A 230 36.07 -27.86 -48.53
CA MET A 230 34.64 -27.50 -48.57
C MET A 230 34.33 -26.21 -47.80
N LEU A 231 34.98 -25.96 -46.66
CA LEU A 231 34.79 -24.71 -45.89
C LEU A 231 35.06 -23.43 -46.71
N GLU A 232 35.96 -23.49 -47.69
CA GLU A 232 36.24 -22.36 -48.60
C GLU A 232 35.12 -22.12 -49.61
N ARG A 233 34.40 -23.17 -50.02
CA ARG A 233 33.44 -23.16 -51.13
C ARG A 233 32.02 -22.76 -50.73
N MET A 234 31.68 -22.84 -49.44
CA MET A 234 30.28 -22.79 -48.96
C MET A 234 29.78 -21.40 -48.51
N GLY A 235 30.65 -20.40 -48.37
CA GLY A 235 30.25 -19.02 -48.03
C GLY A 235 31.24 -18.27 -47.12
N LEU A 236 30.97 -16.98 -46.86
CA LEU A 236 31.85 -16.08 -46.09
C LEU A 236 32.10 -16.58 -44.66
N ASP A 237 31.09 -17.10 -43.97
CA ASP A 237 31.22 -17.56 -42.58
C ASP A 237 32.03 -18.86 -42.44
N TYR A 238 31.90 -19.77 -43.41
CA TYR A 238 32.71 -20.99 -43.47
C TYR A 238 34.17 -20.67 -43.84
N ALA A 239 34.38 -19.71 -44.75
CA ALA A 239 35.71 -19.22 -45.08
C ALA A 239 36.39 -18.55 -43.87
N LYS A 240 35.64 -17.84 -43.03
CA LYS A 240 36.13 -17.32 -41.73
C LYS A 240 36.60 -18.46 -40.83
N THR A 241 35.78 -19.50 -40.64
CA THR A 241 36.14 -20.67 -39.83
C THR A 241 37.41 -21.35 -40.36
N ARG A 242 37.54 -21.49 -41.68
CA ARG A 242 38.77 -22.00 -42.33
C ARG A 242 39.99 -21.14 -42.01
N ASN A 243 39.87 -19.83 -42.12
CA ASN A 243 40.98 -18.90 -41.83
C ASN A 243 41.37 -18.93 -40.36
N GLU A 244 40.40 -19.06 -39.45
CA GLU A 244 40.66 -19.27 -38.02
C GLU A 244 41.40 -20.59 -37.77
N ILE A 245 41.05 -21.68 -38.46
CA ILE A 245 41.81 -22.95 -38.36
C ILE A 245 43.27 -22.76 -38.76
N ILE A 246 43.55 -22.12 -39.91
CA ILE A 246 44.94 -21.86 -40.35
C ILE A 246 45.68 -20.97 -39.33
N THR A 247 45.02 -19.91 -38.89
CA THR A 247 45.63 -18.84 -38.10
C THR A 247 45.82 -19.22 -36.64
N GLU A 248 44.92 -20.00 -36.05
CA GLU A 248 44.91 -20.32 -34.62
C GLU A 248 45.37 -21.76 -34.32
N ILE A 249 45.15 -22.70 -35.24
CA ILE A 249 45.46 -24.14 -35.05
C ILE A 249 46.68 -24.53 -35.87
N GLY A 250 46.69 -24.26 -37.18
CA GLY A 250 47.71 -24.69 -38.13
C GLY A 250 47.10 -25.32 -39.39
N ASN A 251 47.88 -25.43 -40.47
CA ASN A 251 47.37 -26.00 -41.71
C ASN A 251 47.16 -27.53 -41.56
N PRO A 252 45.94 -28.05 -41.69
CA PRO A 252 45.67 -29.48 -41.51
C PRO A 252 46.35 -30.37 -42.56
N GLU A 253 46.71 -29.84 -43.73
CA GLU A 253 47.47 -30.57 -44.77
C GLU A 253 48.96 -30.69 -44.44
N ALA A 254 49.50 -29.83 -43.56
CA ALA A 254 50.89 -29.87 -43.15
C ALA A 254 51.10 -30.83 -41.97
N SER A 255 52.28 -31.48 -41.91
CA SER A 255 52.68 -32.38 -40.81
C SER A 255 53.95 -31.88 -40.12
N ASP A 256 54.05 -30.57 -39.95
CA ASP A 256 55.19 -29.93 -39.28
C ASP A 256 54.99 -29.80 -37.76
N GLN A 257 56.10 -29.73 -37.03
CA GLN A 257 56.10 -29.70 -35.57
C GLN A 257 55.57 -28.38 -34.99
N GLU A 258 55.65 -27.28 -35.74
CA GLU A 258 55.17 -25.96 -35.31
C GLU A 258 53.63 -25.93 -35.27
N SER A 259 52.97 -26.41 -36.33
CA SER A 259 51.52 -26.59 -36.38
C SER A 259 51.03 -27.52 -35.27
N ALA A 260 51.76 -28.61 -34.95
CA ALA A 260 51.39 -29.52 -33.88
C ALA A 260 51.44 -28.88 -32.48
N LEU A 261 52.48 -28.07 -32.19
CA LEU A 261 52.59 -27.32 -30.94
C LEU A 261 51.50 -26.25 -30.82
N LYS A 262 51.26 -25.51 -31.90
CA LYS A 262 50.22 -24.47 -31.94
C LYS A 262 48.82 -25.05 -31.72
N ALA A 263 48.50 -26.15 -32.39
CA ALA A 263 47.24 -26.88 -32.17
C ALA A 263 47.11 -27.42 -30.73
N ARG A 264 48.23 -27.82 -30.11
CA ARG A 264 48.24 -28.25 -28.70
C ARG A 264 47.89 -27.13 -27.75
N GLU A 265 48.50 -25.96 -27.93
CA GLU A 265 48.20 -24.76 -27.16
C GLU A 265 46.75 -24.33 -27.37
N TYR A 266 46.26 -24.42 -28.61
CA TYR A 266 44.85 -24.17 -28.92
C TYR A 266 43.91 -25.10 -28.15
N LEU A 267 44.19 -26.41 -28.13
CA LEU A 267 43.38 -27.38 -27.38
C LEU A 267 43.35 -27.05 -25.88
N ASN A 268 44.52 -26.82 -25.28
CA ASN A 268 44.65 -26.53 -23.86
C ASN A 268 44.06 -25.16 -23.46
N ARG A 269 44.04 -24.18 -24.38
CA ARG A 269 43.49 -22.85 -24.14
C ARG A 269 41.98 -22.77 -24.30
N ASN A 270 41.39 -23.53 -25.23
CA ASN A 270 39.97 -23.38 -25.61
C ASN A 270 39.08 -24.53 -25.14
N TYR A 271 39.65 -25.65 -24.70
CA TYR A 271 38.92 -26.83 -24.24
C TYR A 271 39.49 -27.35 -22.92
N ILE A 272 38.84 -28.35 -22.33
CA ILE A 272 39.27 -29.04 -21.10
C ILE A 272 39.32 -30.54 -21.41
N ALA A 273 40.33 -31.28 -20.94
CA ALA A 273 40.37 -32.73 -21.12
C ALA A 273 39.20 -33.41 -20.38
N ILE A 274 38.63 -34.46 -20.96
CA ILE A 274 37.56 -35.24 -20.30
C ILE A 274 38.15 -35.93 -19.05
N GLU A 275 37.41 -35.87 -17.94
CA GLU A 275 37.83 -36.44 -16.66
C GLU A 275 38.00 -37.97 -16.73
N ASN A 276 38.71 -38.57 -15.77
CA ASN A 276 38.98 -40.02 -15.67
C ASN A 276 39.85 -40.62 -16.80
N GLY A 277 40.62 -39.79 -17.53
CA GLY A 277 41.62 -40.29 -18.49
C GLY A 277 41.03 -40.85 -19.79
N VAL A 278 39.81 -40.42 -20.16
CA VAL A 278 39.15 -40.81 -21.40
C VAL A 278 40.02 -40.41 -22.59
N ASN A 279 40.39 -41.40 -23.39
CA ASN A 279 41.30 -41.24 -24.52
C ASN A 279 40.87 -42.13 -25.68
N VAL A 280 41.43 -41.86 -26.86
CA VAL A 280 41.32 -42.74 -28.02
C VAL A 280 42.72 -42.94 -28.58
N LEU A 281 43.12 -44.20 -28.77
CA LEU A 281 44.48 -44.57 -29.20
C LEU A 281 45.61 -44.00 -28.31
N GLY A 282 45.33 -43.75 -27.02
CA GLY A 282 46.28 -43.13 -26.09
C GLY A 282 46.30 -41.60 -26.12
N PHE A 283 45.46 -40.95 -26.94
CA PHE A 283 45.35 -39.50 -27.03
C PHE A 283 44.12 -38.98 -26.27
N PRO A 284 44.28 -37.98 -25.37
CA PRO A 284 43.18 -37.48 -24.56
C PRO A 284 42.09 -36.81 -25.40
N LEU A 285 40.83 -37.03 -25.04
CA LEU A 285 39.68 -36.33 -25.61
C LEU A 285 39.39 -35.05 -24.80
N TYR A 286 38.82 -34.03 -25.46
CA TYR A 286 38.51 -32.73 -24.84
C TYR A 286 37.03 -32.34 -24.99
N ARG A 287 36.54 -31.62 -23.99
CA ARG A 287 35.19 -31.05 -23.87
C ARG A 287 35.18 -29.52 -23.90
N CYS A 288 34.04 -28.93 -24.23
CA CYS A 288 33.84 -27.48 -24.14
C CYS A 288 33.89 -26.97 -22.68
N ARG A 289 34.36 -25.73 -22.51
CA ARG A 289 34.32 -25.01 -21.22
C ARG A 289 32.93 -24.42 -21.00
N GLN A 290 32.38 -24.59 -19.80
CA GLN A 290 31.08 -24.01 -19.44
C GLN A 290 31.09 -22.47 -19.50
N GLU A 291 32.21 -21.84 -19.16
CA GLU A 291 32.37 -20.38 -19.21
C GLU A 291 32.20 -19.85 -20.64
N ASP A 292 32.79 -20.52 -21.64
CA ASP A 292 32.66 -20.12 -23.03
C ASP A 292 31.23 -20.32 -23.56
N VAL A 293 30.57 -21.40 -23.13
CA VAL A 293 29.17 -21.66 -23.48
C VAL A 293 28.28 -20.55 -22.91
N ASN A 294 28.48 -20.19 -21.63
CA ASN A 294 27.76 -19.11 -20.99
C ASN A 294 28.06 -17.74 -21.64
N ALA A 295 29.31 -17.47 -22.02
CA ALA A 295 29.67 -16.25 -22.72
C ALA A 295 29.01 -16.16 -24.10
N ALA A 296 28.94 -17.26 -24.85
CA ALA A 296 28.24 -17.31 -26.12
C ALA A 296 26.72 -17.08 -25.96
N ILE A 297 26.09 -17.72 -24.97
CA ILE A 297 24.67 -17.50 -24.67
C ILE A 297 24.43 -16.06 -24.19
N ALA A 298 25.37 -15.48 -23.45
CA ALA A 298 25.32 -14.08 -23.04
C ALA A 298 25.48 -13.10 -24.20
N GLU A 299 25.73 -13.56 -25.44
CA GLU A 299 25.66 -12.80 -26.70
C GLU A 299 24.31 -12.94 -27.45
N SER A 300 23.35 -13.71 -26.92
CA SER A 300 22.00 -13.87 -27.46
C SER A 300 21.20 -12.57 -27.65
N ASP A 301 20.34 -12.53 -28.66
CA ASP A 301 19.37 -11.45 -28.90
C ASP A 301 18.16 -11.50 -27.93
N PHE A 302 18.10 -12.49 -27.05
CA PHE A 302 17.02 -12.63 -26.07
C PHE A 302 17.41 -12.14 -24.68
N VAL A 303 18.68 -11.72 -24.48
CA VAL A 303 19.15 -11.24 -23.18
C VAL A 303 18.33 -10.01 -22.76
N ILE A 304 17.71 -10.09 -21.58
CA ILE A 304 16.91 -9.01 -21.02
C ILE A 304 17.74 -7.73 -20.84
N VAL A 305 17.13 -6.58 -21.13
CA VAL A 305 17.70 -5.26 -20.87
C VAL A 305 16.93 -4.62 -19.71
N PRO A 306 17.39 -4.80 -18.46
CA PRO A 306 16.74 -4.25 -17.29
C PRO A 306 16.96 -2.74 -17.19
N SER A 307 16.09 -2.08 -16.43
CA SER A 307 16.26 -0.69 -16.00
C SER A 307 16.70 -0.58 -14.54
N GLN A 308 16.55 -1.66 -13.76
CA GLN A 308 17.05 -1.74 -12.38
C GLN A 308 18.59 -1.85 -12.35
N PRO A 309 19.30 -1.02 -11.57
CA PRO A 309 20.77 -1.02 -11.51
C PRO A 309 21.37 -2.38 -11.10
N ASP A 310 20.79 -3.03 -10.08
CA ASP A 310 21.30 -4.30 -9.57
C ASP A 310 21.19 -5.41 -10.62
N ALA A 311 20.06 -5.47 -11.33
CA ALA A 311 19.85 -6.41 -12.42
C ALA A 311 20.74 -6.11 -13.64
N LEU A 312 21.09 -4.84 -13.87
CA LEU A 312 22.01 -4.45 -14.95
C LEU A 312 23.45 -4.90 -14.67
N ALA A 313 23.84 -4.95 -13.39
CA ALA A 313 25.15 -5.40 -12.94
C ALA A 313 25.29 -6.94 -12.88
N GLU A 314 24.19 -7.71 -13.03
CA GLU A 314 24.24 -9.17 -13.05
C GLU A 314 25.10 -9.67 -14.22
N THR A 315 26.09 -10.52 -13.90
CA THR A 315 26.98 -11.14 -14.91
C THR A 315 26.23 -12.10 -15.83
N ARG A 316 25.12 -12.67 -15.36
CA ARG A 316 24.32 -13.66 -16.09
C ARG A 316 22.85 -13.25 -16.12
N ARG A 317 22.51 -12.39 -17.08
CA ARG A 317 21.13 -11.92 -17.30
C ARG A 317 20.30 -12.96 -18.06
N PRO A 318 19.02 -13.16 -17.71
CA PRO A 318 18.19 -14.17 -18.35
C PRO A 318 17.83 -13.86 -19.79
N LEU A 319 17.53 -14.90 -20.56
CA LEU A 319 16.88 -14.78 -21.87
C LEU A 319 15.36 -14.66 -21.71
N VAL A 320 14.69 -13.78 -22.46
CA VAL A 320 13.23 -13.64 -22.44
C VAL A 320 12.66 -14.32 -23.67
N LEU A 321 11.99 -15.47 -23.49
CA LEU A 321 11.58 -16.32 -24.60
C LEU A 321 10.06 -16.36 -24.74
N GLN A 322 9.58 -16.53 -25.97
CA GLN A 322 8.17 -16.72 -26.30
C GLN A 322 8.00 -17.68 -27.49
N ASN A 323 6.85 -18.37 -27.54
CA ASN A 323 6.44 -19.10 -28.73
C ASN A 323 5.98 -18.12 -29.84
N ASP A 324 5.97 -18.61 -31.08
CA ASP A 324 5.45 -17.88 -32.25
C ASP A 324 6.06 -16.49 -32.46
N LEU A 325 7.38 -16.38 -32.29
CA LEU A 325 8.09 -15.12 -32.49
C LEU A 325 8.04 -14.72 -33.97
N ASN A 326 7.29 -13.67 -34.28
CA ASN A 326 7.26 -13.09 -35.63
C ASN A 326 8.54 -12.28 -35.89
N THR A 327 9.52 -12.89 -36.56
CA THR A 327 10.74 -12.21 -37.02
C THR A 327 10.72 -12.03 -38.53
N LEU A 328 11.30 -10.92 -39.02
CA LEU A 328 11.54 -10.75 -40.45
C LEU A 328 12.69 -11.66 -40.86
N ALA A 329 12.54 -12.42 -41.95
CA ALA A 329 13.60 -13.27 -42.48
C ALA A 329 14.90 -12.51 -42.80
N SER A 330 14.80 -11.19 -43.04
CA SER A 330 15.95 -10.30 -43.29
C SER A 330 16.69 -9.87 -42.02
N ASP A 331 16.12 -10.06 -40.83
CA ASP A 331 16.68 -9.61 -39.56
C ASP A 331 16.26 -10.55 -38.40
N PRO A 332 16.69 -11.83 -38.45
CA PRO A 332 16.31 -12.84 -37.48
C PRO A 332 16.89 -12.56 -36.09
N PHE A 333 16.23 -13.08 -35.05
CA PHE A 333 16.78 -13.07 -33.70
C PHE A 333 17.75 -14.23 -33.53
N ILE A 334 18.96 -13.97 -33.07
CA ILE A 334 19.96 -14.99 -32.76
C ILE A 334 19.70 -15.57 -31.38
N TYR A 335 19.48 -16.88 -31.29
CA TYR A 335 19.15 -17.54 -30.04
C TYR A 335 20.39 -17.92 -29.23
N VAL A 336 21.12 -18.96 -29.62
CA VAL A 336 22.40 -19.33 -28.99
C VAL A 336 23.53 -19.28 -30.02
N THR A 337 23.45 -20.14 -31.04
CA THR A 337 24.40 -20.11 -32.16
C THR A 337 23.72 -19.88 -33.51
N TYR A 338 22.41 -20.10 -33.59
CA TYR A 338 21.63 -19.96 -34.82
C TYR A 338 20.41 -19.04 -34.60
N PRO A 339 19.83 -18.52 -35.70
CA PRO A 339 18.52 -17.88 -35.68
C PRO A 339 17.47 -18.68 -34.91
N TRP A 340 16.57 -17.97 -34.23
CA TRP A 340 15.39 -18.56 -33.61
C TRP A 340 14.46 -19.11 -34.69
N GLU A 341 14.04 -20.35 -34.50
CA GLU A 341 13.05 -21.02 -35.34
C GLU A 341 11.81 -21.37 -34.52
N ASN A 342 10.62 -21.18 -35.09
CA ASN A 342 9.35 -21.52 -34.43
C ASN A 342 9.13 -23.05 -34.29
N SER A 343 10.06 -23.87 -34.79
CA SER A 343 10.19 -25.29 -34.44
C SER A 343 10.65 -25.50 -32.99
N THR A 344 11.28 -24.49 -32.37
CA THR A 344 11.61 -24.48 -30.94
C THR A 344 10.35 -24.16 -30.14
N VAL A 345 9.71 -25.21 -29.62
CA VAL A 345 8.47 -25.11 -28.83
C VAL A 345 8.81 -25.05 -27.35
N ILE A 346 8.34 -24.01 -26.68
CA ILE A 346 8.40 -23.85 -25.23
C ILE A 346 7.13 -24.47 -24.62
N THR A 347 7.28 -25.48 -23.78
CA THR A 347 6.16 -26.11 -23.05
C THR A 347 6.20 -25.77 -21.55
N PRO A 348 5.04 -25.77 -20.86
CA PRO A 348 4.98 -25.51 -19.43
C PRO A 348 5.91 -26.39 -18.57
N GLU A 349 6.09 -27.66 -18.94
CA GLU A 349 6.93 -28.61 -18.20
C GLU A 349 8.41 -28.18 -18.15
N MET A 350 8.85 -27.36 -19.10
CA MET A 350 10.24 -26.90 -19.19
C MET A 350 10.60 -25.83 -18.15
N PHE A 351 9.61 -25.12 -17.60
CA PHE A 351 9.85 -24.01 -16.67
C PHE A 351 9.05 -24.10 -15.35
N ARG A 352 7.99 -24.93 -15.30
CA ARG A 352 7.11 -25.07 -14.13
C ARG A 352 7.90 -25.56 -12.90
N GLU A 353 7.76 -24.83 -11.79
CA GLU A 353 8.36 -25.15 -10.47
C GLU A 353 9.89 -25.29 -10.46
N GLN A 354 10.57 -24.84 -11.52
CA GLN A 354 12.02 -24.86 -11.61
C GLN A 354 12.61 -23.49 -11.22
N ASP A 355 13.66 -23.52 -10.40
CA ASP A 355 14.53 -22.36 -10.17
C ASP A 355 15.03 -21.82 -11.51
N ILE A 356 14.81 -20.52 -11.75
CA ILE A 356 15.17 -19.83 -13.00
C ILE A 356 16.63 -20.11 -13.37
N ASN A 357 17.55 -20.16 -12.40
CA ASN A 357 18.97 -20.38 -12.65
C ASN A 357 19.34 -21.82 -13.05
N LYS A 358 18.41 -22.76 -12.85
CA LYS A 358 18.57 -24.20 -13.11
C LYS A 358 17.83 -24.68 -14.35
N ARG A 359 17.12 -23.80 -15.05
CA ARG A 359 16.38 -24.17 -16.26
C ARG A 359 17.32 -24.49 -17.41
N ILE A 360 16.88 -25.42 -18.26
CA ILE A 360 17.52 -25.77 -19.53
C ILE A 360 16.89 -24.92 -20.63
N LEU A 361 17.72 -24.34 -21.49
CA LEU A 361 17.27 -23.57 -22.64
C LEU A 361 16.53 -24.46 -23.65
N PRO A 362 15.33 -24.08 -24.11
CA PRO A 362 14.57 -24.84 -25.10
C PRO A 362 15.38 -25.23 -26.34
N SER A 363 15.22 -26.49 -26.80
CA SER A 363 15.95 -27.05 -27.94
C SER A 363 17.48 -26.96 -27.85
N THR A 364 18.03 -27.02 -26.62
CA THR A 364 19.48 -27.08 -26.40
C THR A 364 19.82 -27.98 -25.20
N THR A 365 21.13 -28.16 -24.95
CA THR A 365 21.64 -28.82 -23.74
C THR A 365 22.14 -27.84 -22.68
N HIS A 366 21.94 -26.54 -22.87
CA HIS A 366 22.58 -25.54 -22.03
C HIS A 366 21.67 -25.12 -20.86
N GLN A 367 22.15 -25.29 -19.64
CA GLN A 367 21.51 -24.69 -18.47
C GLN A 367 21.81 -23.19 -18.45
N TYR A 368 20.81 -22.33 -18.54
CA TYR A 368 20.95 -20.86 -18.50
C TYR A 368 19.64 -20.21 -18.04
N PRO A 369 19.65 -19.09 -17.28
CA PRO A 369 18.40 -18.49 -16.82
C PRO A 369 17.58 -17.94 -17.99
N TRP A 370 16.28 -18.26 -18.00
CA TRP A 370 15.36 -17.73 -18.98
C TRP A 370 13.96 -17.54 -18.39
N LEU A 371 13.22 -16.58 -18.96
CA LEU A 371 11.94 -16.09 -18.48
C LEU A 371 10.86 -16.20 -19.56
N THR A 372 9.63 -16.47 -19.14
CA THR A 372 8.43 -16.47 -19.98
C THR A 372 7.35 -15.57 -19.39
N ASP A 373 6.17 -15.51 -20.03
CA ASP A 373 5.01 -14.80 -19.49
C ASP A 373 4.58 -15.34 -18.11
N ASP A 374 4.83 -16.63 -17.82
CA ASP A 374 4.48 -17.23 -16.53
C ASP A 374 5.33 -16.70 -15.38
N ASP A 375 6.56 -16.26 -15.63
CA ASP A 375 7.40 -15.67 -14.58
C ASP A 375 6.91 -14.26 -14.21
N PHE A 376 6.28 -13.54 -15.14
CA PHE A 376 5.83 -12.17 -14.94
C PHE A 376 4.36 -12.06 -14.52
N PHE A 377 3.50 -12.95 -15.00
CA PHE A 377 2.06 -12.88 -14.75
C PHE A 377 1.57 -13.87 -13.70
N ARG A 378 0.61 -13.43 -12.90
CA ARG A 378 -0.13 -14.27 -11.95
C ARG A 378 -1.12 -15.17 -12.70
N PRO A 379 -1.47 -16.35 -12.16
CA PRO A 379 -2.50 -17.22 -12.75
C PRO A 379 -3.92 -16.61 -12.65
N THR A 380 -4.13 -15.76 -11.64
CA THR A 380 -5.42 -15.15 -11.31
C THR A 380 -5.36 -13.64 -11.39
N MET A 381 -6.51 -13.01 -11.66
CA MET A 381 -6.69 -11.56 -11.68
C MET A 381 -7.95 -11.16 -10.90
N ILE A 382 -7.96 -9.96 -10.32
CA ILE A 382 -9.11 -9.44 -9.57
C ILE A 382 -9.80 -8.37 -10.42
N LYS A 383 -11.10 -8.53 -10.65
CA LYS A 383 -11.99 -7.54 -11.27
C LYS A 383 -12.69 -6.72 -10.18
N LEU A 384 -12.76 -5.41 -10.36
CA LEU A 384 -13.50 -4.50 -9.50
C LEU A 384 -14.93 -4.30 -10.03
N ASP A 385 -15.83 -3.80 -9.18
CA ASP A 385 -17.21 -3.47 -9.59
C ASP A 385 -17.33 -2.04 -10.15
N PHE A 386 -16.20 -1.38 -10.43
CA PHE A 386 -16.14 -0.01 -10.91
C PHE A 386 -14.82 0.31 -11.66
N PRO A 387 -14.79 1.39 -12.46
CA PRO A 387 -13.53 1.96 -12.95
C PRO A 387 -12.71 2.58 -11.81
N VAL A 388 -11.40 2.35 -11.84
CA VAL A 388 -10.43 2.96 -10.93
C VAL A 388 -10.33 4.47 -11.17
N ASP A 389 -10.11 5.24 -10.10
CA ASP A 389 -9.74 6.65 -10.22
C ASP A 389 -8.33 6.80 -10.80
N ASN A 390 -8.27 6.94 -12.13
CA ASN A 390 -7.01 6.98 -12.87
C ASN A 390 -6.17 8.25 -12.65
N GLU A 391 -6.70 9.26 -11.94
CA GLU A 391 -5.91 10.41 -11.49
C GLU A 391 -5.02 10.05 -10.29
N CYS A 392 -5.50 9.14 -9.43
CA CYS A 392 -4.83 8.72 -8.19
C CYS A 392 -4.19 7.34 -8.26
N PHE A 393 -4.66 6.45 -9.12
CA PHE A 393 -4.20 5.06 -9.17
C PHE A 393 -3.96 4.63 -10.62
N PHE A 394 -2.94 3.82 -10.88
CA PHE A 394 -2.66 3.38 -12.23
C PHE A 394 -3.57 2.21 -12.63
N ASP A 395 -4.27 2.39 -13.74
CA ASP A 395 -5.30 1.48 -14.27
C ASP A 395 -4.73 0.38 -15.19
N GLY A 396 -3.41 0.32 -15.33
CA GLY A 396 -2.73 -0.62 -16.19
C GLY A 396 -2.84 -0.29 -17.68
N ASN A 397 -3.07 0.97 -18.05
CA ASN A 397 -3.27 1.43 -19.44
C ASN A 397 -4.39 0.63 -20.14
N ILE A 398 -5.46 0.30 -19.41
CA ILE A 398 -6.52 -0.57 -19.91
C ILE A 398 -7.30 0.07 -21.07
N LYS A 399 -7.56 -0.69 -22.13
CA LYS A 399 -8.34 -0.26 -23.29
C LYS A 399 -9.49 -1.22 -23.58
N ALA A 400 -10.71 -0.69 -23.72
CA ALA A 400 -11.87 -1.45 -24.18
C ALA A 400 -11.81 -1.63 -25.71
N HIS A 401 -11.74 -2.87 -26.18
CA HIS A 401 -11.63 -3.21 -27.60
C HIS A 401 -12.96 -3.69 -28.24
N SER A 402 -14.01 -3.90 -27.43
CA SER A 402 -15.37 -4.24 -27.89
C SER A 402 -16.40 -3.31 -27.24
N ARG A 403 -17.49 -2.98 -27.95
CA ARG A 403 -18.56 -2.12 -27.38
C ARG A 403 -19.43 -2.80 -26.32
N ASP A 404 -19.30 -4.12 -26.16
CA ASP A 404 -20.16 -4.96 -25.31
C ASP A 404 -19.48 -5.43 -24.00
N VAL A 405 -18.42 -4.75 -23.58
CA VAL A 405 -17.79 -4.95 -22.26
C VAL A 405 -18.08 -3.75 -21.35
N ASP A 406 -18.13 -4.00 -20.04
CA ASP A 406 -18.28 -2.91 -19.06
C ASP A 406 -17.00 -2.05 -18.98
N ASN A 407 -17.04 -0.99 -18.17
CA ASN A 407 -15.88 -0.12 -17.95
C ASN A 407 -15.14 -0.43 -16.64
N ASN A 408 -15.36 -1.62 -16.06
CA ASN A 408 -14.76 -1.97 -14.79
C ASN A 408 -13.25 -2.21 -14.92
N SER A 409 -12.52 -1.83 -13.88
CA SER A 409 -11.07 -2.01 -13.85
C SER A 409 -10.66 -3.35 -13.26
N PHE A 410 -9.43 -3.75 -13.58
CA PHE A 410 -8.80 -4.97 -13.09
C PHE A 410 -7.51 -4.61 -12.36
N LEU A 411 -7.20 -5.34 -11.29
CA LEU A 411 -5.92 -5.17 -10.60
C LEU A 411 -4.77 -5.78 -11.41
N LEU A 412 -3.57 -5.21 -11.26
CA LEU A 412 -2.43 -5.63 -12.07
C LEU A 412 -1.99 -7.06 -11.67
N PRO A 413 -1.90 -8.01 -12.61
CA PRO A 413 -1.59 -9.40 -12.32
C PRO A 413 -0.07 -9.66 -12.36
N LEU A 414 0.76 -8.76 -11.84
CA LEU A 414 2.23 -8.87 -11.93
C LEU A 414 2.82 -9.63 -10.73
N LYS A 415 3.84 -10.44 -11.02
CA LYS A 415 4.67 -11.15 -10.03
C LYS A 415 5.89 -10.30 -9.62
N PRO A 416 6.54 -10.60 -8.47
CA PRO A 416 7.75 -9.90 -8.03
C PRO A 416 8.89 -9.85 -9.06
N VAL A 417 8.96 -10.85 -9.96
CA VAL A 417 9.98 -10.93 -11.01
C VAL A 417 10.01 -9.68 -11.90
N PHE A 418 8.86 -9.05 -12.18
CA PHE A 418 8.83 -7.80 -12.93
C PHE A 418 9.68 -6.72 -12.24
N PHE A 419 9.49 -6.54 -10.93
CA PHE A 419 10.16 -5.50 -10.16
C PHE A 419 11.63 -5.83 -9.86
N LYS A 420 12.07 -7.07 -10.05
CA LYS A 420 13.50 -7.43 -10.05
C LYS A 420 14.24 -6.73 -11.19
N TYR A 421 13.62 -6.62 -12.37
CA TYR A 421 14.27 -6.10 -13.59
C TYR A 421 13.84 -4.68 -13.96
N PHE A 422 12.64 -4.25 -13.55
CA PHE A 422 12.04 -2.98 -13.96
C PHE A 422 11.57 -2.11 -12.79
N THR A 423 11.48 -0.80 -13.02
CA THR A 423 11.08 0.20 -12.03
C THR A 423 9.58 0.50 -12.11
N MET A 424 9.02 1.18 -11.10
CA MET A 424 7.65 1.70 -11.14
C MET A 424 7.41 2.67 -12.31
N LYS A 425 8.43 3.45 -12.67
CA LYS A 425 8.37 4.39 -13.81
C LYS A 425 8.19 3.64 -15.13
N ASP A 426 8.87 2.51 -15.31
CA ASP A 426 8.72 1.65 -16.48
C ASP A 426 7.31 1.07 -16.57
N LEU A 427 6.75 0.61 -15.45
CA LEU A 427 5.39 0.08 -15.38
C LEU A 427 4.33 1.11 -15.80
N MET A 428 4.39 2.31 -15.21
CA MET A 428 3.32 3.30 -15.36
C MET A 428 3.43 4.13 -16.65
N THR A 429 4.65 4.52 -17.03
CA THR A 429 4.88 5.50 -18.10
C THR A 429 5.87 5.04 -19.17
N GLY A 430 6.52 3.89 -18.96
CA GLY A 430 7.52 3.37 -19.87
C GLY A 430 6.89 2.99 -21.22
N THR A 431 7.61 3.26 -22.30
CA THR A 431 7.20 2.89 -23.66
C THR A 431 8.30 2.18 -24.44
N ILE A 432 7.86 1.33 -25.36
CA ILE A 432 8.70 0.60 -26.33
C ILE A 432 7.99 0.72 -27.68
N ALA A 433 8.70 1.23 -28.70
CA ALA A 433 8.13 1.47 -30.03
C ALA A 433 6.81 2.28 -30.01
N GLY A 434 6.70 3.27 -29.12
CA GLY A 434 5.51 4.12 -28.97
C GLY A 434 4.32 3.47 -28.24
N LEU A 435 4.45 2.22 -27.78
CA LEU A 435 3.42 1.51 -27.03
C LEU A 435 3.85 1.37 -25.56
N PRO A 436 2.90 1.33 -24.59
CA PRO A 436 3.22 1.11 -23.18
C PRO A 436 3.97 -0.21 -22.94
N ILE A 437 4.88 -0.23 -21.96
CA ILE A 437 5.54 -1.45 -21.51
C ILE A 437 4.51 -2.46 -21.01
N PHE A 438 3.57 -2.02 -20.19
CA PHE A 438 2.45 -2.83 -19.72
C PHE A 438 1.12 -2.20 -20.15
N GLU A 439 0.25 -3.00 -20.75
CA GLU A 439 -1.15 -2.60 -21.01
C GLU A 439 -2.10 -3.79 -20.84
N MET A 440 -3.37 -3.48 -20.60
CA MET A 440 -4.45 -4.45 -20.59
C MET A 440 -5.46 -4.14 -21.69
N GLN A 441 -6.01 -5.18 -22.32
CA GLN A 441 -7.09 -5.07 -23.29
C GLN A 441 -8.30 -5.78 -22.73
N HIS A 442 -9.45 -5.11 -22.71
CA HIS A 442 -10.73 -5.67 -22.27
C HIS A 442 -11.59 -5.99 -23.49
N LEU A 443 -11.95 -7.27 -23.65
CA LEU A 443 -12.59 -7.80 -24.86
C LEU A 443 -13.53 -8.96 -24.54
N ARG A 444 -14.24 -9.45 -25.57
CA ARG A 444 -14.93 -10.75 -25.54
C ARG A 444 -14.27 -11.75 -26.47
N ILE A 445 -14.03 -12.97 -25.97
CA ILE A 445 -13.52 -14.10 -26.75
C ILE A 445 -14.59 -15.20 -26.72
N ALA A 446 -15.05 -15.64 -27.89
CA ALA A 446 -16.09 -16.67 -28.02
C ALA A 446 -17.35 -16.41 -27.17
N GLY A 447 -17.74 -15.13 -27.01
CA GLY A 447 -18.90 -14.73 -26.23
C GLY A 447 -18.66 -14.63 -24.72
N GLN A 448 -17.47 -14.98 -24.20
CA GLN A 448 -17.09 -14.80 -22.80
C GLN A 448 -16.27 -13.52 -22.61
N GLU A 449 -16.43 -12.87 -21.46
CA GLU A 449 -15.61 -11.72 -21.08
C GLU A 449 -14.16 -12.15 -20.83
N ALA A 450 -13.22 -11.39 -21.36
CA ALA A 450 -11.79 -11.67 -21.25
C ALA A 450 -10.95 -10.40 -21.13
N VAL A 451 -9.83 -10.51 -20.43
CA VAL A 451 -8.80 -9.47 -20.35
C VAL A 451 -7.48 -10.04 -20.83
N LYS A 452 -6.83 -9.37 -21.78
CA LYS A 452 -5.48 -9.71 -22.22
C LYS A 452 -4.48 -8.75 -21.57
N ALA A 453 -3.61 -9.27 -20.70
CA ALA A 453 -2.47 -8.53 -20.18
C ALA A 453 -1.28 -8.68 -21.15
N ILE A 454 -0.64 -7.56 -21.50
CA ILE A 454 0.45 -7.50 -22.47
C ILE A 454 1.64 -6.81 -21.80
N LEU A 455 2.80 -7.46 -21.86
CA LEU A 455 4.07 -6.97 -21.32
C LEU A 455 5.15 -7.01 -22.39
N ARG A 456 5.71 -5.84 -22.70
CA ARG A 456 6.78 -5.66 -23.68
C ARG A 456 8.11 -5.54 -22.96
N ILE A 457 9.02 -6.49 -23.22
CA ILE A 457 10.32 -6.55 -22.56
C ILE A 457 11.43 -6.22 -23.56
N ARG A 458 12.28 -5.24 -23.20
CA ARG A 458 13.46 -4.92 -24.01
C ARG A 458 14.49 -6.06 -23.93
N VAL A 459 15.04 -6.40 -25.08
CA VAL A 459 16.12 -7.39 -25.21
C VAL A 459 17.24 -6.83 -26.09
N ARG A 460 18.46 -7.32 -25.91
CA ARG A 460 19.60 -6.91 -26.76
C ARG A 460 19.40 -7.44 -28.18
N LYS A 461 19.87 -6.76 -29.22
CA LYS A 461 19.93 -7.34 -30.57
C LYS A 461 21.35 -7.24 -31.15
N THR A 462 21.64 -6.28 -32.02
CA THR A 462 22.96 -6.13 -32.67
C THR A 462 23.64 -4.80 -32.32
N GLU A 463 24.95 -4.65 -32.57
CA GLU A 463 25.65 -3.36 -32.37
C GLU A 463 25.03 -2.18 -33.16
N LYS A 464 24.34 -2.45 -34.29
CA LYS A 464 23.70 -1.42 -35.12
C LYS A 464 22.28 -1.05 -34.68
N SER A 465 21.56 -1.99 -34.08
CA SER A 465 20.27 -1.78 -33.43
C SER A 465 20.36 -2.44 -32.05
N PRO A 466 20.92 -1.75 -31.05
CA PRO A 466 21.31 -2.37 -29.77
C PRO A 466 20.14 -3.01 -29.02
N TYR A 467 18.91 -2.59 -29.33
CA TYR A 467 17.72 -3.02 -28.62
C TYR A 467 16.61 -3.45 -29.58
N SER A 468 15.92 -4.51 -29.17
CA SER A 468 14.64 -4.96 -29.70
C SER A 468 13.70 -5.28 -28.53
N PHE A 469 12.57 -5.94 -28.77
CA PHE A 469 11.65 -6.33 -27.69
C PHE A 469 10.90 -7.64 -27.97
N ILE A 470 10.51 -8.30 -26.87
CA ILE A 470 9.66 -9.50 -26.83
C ILE A 470 8.31 -9.09 -26.21
N THR A 471 7.20 -9.61 -26.74
CA THR A 471 5.85 -9.27 -26.27
C THR A 471 5.20 -10.47 -25.59
N LEU A 472 5.30 -10.52 -24.27
CA LEU A 472 4.67 -11.54 -23.46
C LEU A 472 3.19 -11.19 -23.24
N GLN A 473 2.31 -12.18 -23.30
CA GLN A 473 0.87 -11.95 -23.14
C GLN A 473 0.21 -13.11 -22.38
N ARG A 474 -0.79 -12.80 -21.57
CA ARG A 474 -1.68 -13.77 -20.93
C ARG A 474 -3.12 -13.31 -21.06
N THR A 475 -4.01 -14.25 -21.39
CA THR A 475 -5.45 -13.99 -21.46
C THR A 475 -6.11 -14.53 -20.21
N TYR A 476 -6.94 -13.71 -19.57
CA TYR A 476 -7.72 -14.07 -18.40
C TYR A 476 -9.19 -14.12 -18.80
N VAL A 477 -9.87 -15.21 -18.48
CA VAL A 477 -11.31 -15.38 -18.71
C VAL A 477 -12.04 -15.46 -17.37
N GLU A 478 -13.33 -15.14 -17.36
CA GLU A 478 -14.13 -15.19 -16.14
C GLU A 478 -14.10 -16.59 -15.50
N ALA A 479 -13.95 -16.64 -14.17
CA ALA A 479 -14.04 -17.88 -13.41
C ALA A 479 -15.47 -18.43 -13.44
N VAL A 480 -15.64 -19.68 -13.90
CA VAL A 480 -16.94 -20.35 -13.94
C VAL A 480 -17.08 -21.21 -12.69
N ASN A 481 -18.17 -21.06 -11.94
CA ASN A 481 -18.43 -21.78 -10.68
C ASN A 481 -17.31 -21.65 -9.63
N GLY A 482 -16.56 -20.55 -9.65
CA GLY A 482 -15.44 -20.32 -8.73
C GLY A 482 -14.16 -21.09 -9.06
N ASP A 483 -14.06 -21.74 -10.22
CA ASP A 483 -12.84 -22.39 -10.67
C ASP A 483 -11.78 -21.35 -11.10
N LEU A 484 -10.73 -21.25 -10.30
CA LEU A 484 -9.57 -20.37 -10.52
C LEU A 484 -8.35 -21.12 -11.09
N THR A 485 -8.53 -22.34 -11.57
CA THR A 485 -7.45 -23.16 -12.11
C THR A 485 -6.85 -22.52 -13.37
N TYR A 486 -5.53 -22.37 -13.37
CA TYR A 486 -4.78 -21.87 -14.52
C TYR A 486 -4.66 -22.95 -15.60
N ASP A 487 -5.12 -22.65 -16.81
CA ASP A 487 -4.89 -23.49 -17.99
C ASP A 487 -3.52 -23.14 -18.58
N SER A 488 -2.50 -23.86 -18.13
CA SER A 488 -1.12 -23.67 -18.61
C SER A 488 -0.92 -24.05 -20.06
N THR A 489 -1.78 -24.89 -20.63
CA THR A 489 -1.64 -25.39 -22.01
C THR A 489 -2.00 -24.30 -23.01
N ASN A 490 -3.10 -23.59 -22.77
CA ASN A 490 -3.56 -22.49 -23.63
C ASN A 490 -3.14 -21.11 -23.11
N ASN A 491 -2.39 -21.06 -22.01
CA ASN A 491 -2.01 -19.85 -21.30
C ASN A 491 -3.22 -18.97 -20.92
N TYR A 492 -4.27 -19.60 -20.39
CA TYR A 492 -5.49 -18.95 -19.94
C TYR A 492 -5.55 -18.90 -18.41
N GLY A 493 -5.39 -17.68 -17.88
CA GLY A 493 -5.66 -17.35 -16.49
C GLY A 493 -7.15 -17.16 -16.23
N LYS A 494 -7.49 -16.96 -14.95
CA LYS A 494 -8.87 -16.69 -14.51
C LYS A 494 -8.98 -15.34 -13.83
N PHE A 495 -10.09 -14.64 -13.98
CA PHE A 495 -10.41 -13.49 -13.14
C PHE A 495 -11.66 -13.70 -12.30
N VAL A 496 -11.70 -13.04 -11.15
CA VAL A 496 -12.84 -13.07 -10.23
C VAL A 496 -13.20 -11.66 -9.77
N SER A 497 -14.51 -11.39 -9.69
CA SER A 497 -15.03 -10.12 -9.20
C SER A 497 -15.01 -10.07 -7.67
N VAL A 498 -14.42 -9.02 -7.12
CA VAL A 498 -14.34 -8.81 -5.67
C VAL A 498 -14.85 -7.41 -5.34
N SER A 499 -15.89 -7.35 -4.51
CA SER A 499 -16.57 -6.10 -4.16
C SER A 499 -15.87 -5.43 -2.97
N PHE A 500 -14.87 -4.60 -3.25
CA PHE A 500 -14.16 -3.86 -2.21
C PHE A 500 -13.75 -2.47 -2.70
N SER A 501 -13.36 -1.61 -1.76
CA SER A 501 -12.74 -0.33 -2.06
C SER A 501 -11.69 0.01 -1.02
N LEU A 502 -10.81 0.95 -1.35
CA LEU A 502 -9.84 1.51 -0.42
C LEU A 502 -9.80 3.03 -0.47
N ALA A 503 -9.34 3.64 0.61
CA ALA A 503 -9.12 5.07 0.75
C ALA A 503 -7.77 5.35 1.40
N ILE A 504 -6.98 6.28 0.87
CA ILE A 504 -5.65 6.68 1.38
C ILE A 504 -5.71 8.11 1.93
N PHE A 505 -5.21 8.31 3.14
CA PHE A 505 -5.11 9.60 3.83
C PHE A 505 -3.70 9.86 4.42
N PRO A 506 -3.15 11.07 4.25
CA PRO A 506 -3.42 12.00 3.16
C PRO A 506 -2.84 11.46 1.84
N PHE A 507 -3.38 11.87 0.69
CA PHE A 507 -2.84 11.47 -0.61
C PHE A 507 -1.80 12.46 -1.12
N VAL A 508 -0.61 12.41 -0.52
CA VAL A 508 0.56 13.27 -0.83
C VAL A 508 1.85 12.52 -0.48
N LYS A 509 2.91 12.65 -1.31
CA LYS A 509 4.22 12.05 -1.06
C LYS A 509 5.30 13.14 -1.10
N ARG A 510 6.08 13.25 -0.02
CA ARG A 510 7.18 14.22 0.14
C ARG A 510 8.51 13.51 0.38
N ALA A 511 9.63 14.19 0.21
CA ALA A 511 10.95 13.59 0.42
C ALA A 511 11.36 13.45 1.90
N ASP A 512 10.74 14.21 2.81
CA ASP A 512 11.16 14.35 4.21
C ASP A 512 10.41 13.43 5.17
N PHE A 513 9.08 13.46 5.18
CA PHE A 513 8.26 12.76 6.18
C PHE A 513 6.92 12.25 5.63
N ASN A 514 6.82 10.94 5.38
CA ASN A 514 5.63 10.27 4.87
C ASN A 514 4.97 9.39 5.93
N ARG A 515 3.65 9.50 6.05
CA ARG A 515 2.82 8.72 6.97
C ARG A 515 1.39 8.70 6.47
N TYR A 516 0.80 7.51 6.40
CA TYR A 516 -0.49 7.25 5.76
C TYR A 516 -1.41 6.43 6.65
N HIS A 517 -2.71 6.67 6.53
CA HIS A 517 -3.77 5.78 6.99
C HIS A 517 -4.53 5.29 5.77
N VAL A 518 -4.69 3.97 5.66
CA VAL A 518 -5.38 3.33 4.54
C VAL A 518 -6.57 2.56 5.08
N GLN A 519 -7.77 2.91 4.62
CA GLN A 519 -8.99 2.18 4.89
C GLN A 519 -9.23 1.17 3.77
N LEU A 520 -9.50 -0.08 4.11
CA LEU A 520 -10.03 -1.12 3.24
C LEU A 520 -11.48 -1.39 3.65
N ILE A 521 -12.41 -1.30 2.70
CA ILE A 521 -13.83 -1.64 2.90
C ILE A 521 -14.15 -2.86 2.02
N ASP A 522 -14.52 -3.96 2.66
CA ASP A 522 -14.79 -5.25 2.02
C ASP A 522 -16.28 -5.60 2.13
N ARG A 523 -16.97 -5.79 1.01
CA ARG A 523 -18.41 -6.08 0.96
C ARG A 523 -18.66 -7.58 0.73
N ALA A 524 -19.55 -8.15 1.52
CA ALA A 524 -20.01 -9.53 1.35
C ALA A 524 -20.94 -9.63 0.12
N LEU A 525 -20.38 -9.90 -1.06
CA LEU A 525 -21.13 -10.03 -2.31
C LEU A 525 -20.60 -11.19 -3.16
N GLY A 526 -21.51 -11.94 -3.80
CA GLY A 526 -21.17 -13.02 -4.73
C GLY A 526 -20.56 -14.26 -4.07
N ASN A 527 -19.88 -15.08 -4.88
CA ASN A 527 -19.30 -16.36 -4.45
C ASN A 527 -18.12 -16.21 -3.47
N LEU A 528 -17.58 -15.00 -3.34
CA LEU A 528 -16.50 -14.65 -2.41
C LEU A 528 -17.00 -13.87 -1.18
N ALA A 529 -18.30 -13.93 -0.88
CA ALA A 529 -18.85 -13.26 0.30
C ALA A 529 -18.21 -13.72 1.62
N ALA A 530 -17.73 -14.97 1.69
CA ALA A 530 -17.08 -15.54 2.86
C ALA A 530 -15.55 -15.40 2.87
N SER A 531 -14.93 -14.88 1.79
CA SER A 531 -13.48 -14.66 1.75
C SER A 531 -13.08 -13.43 2.56
N ASP A 532 -11.86 -13.43 3.08
CA ASP A 532 -11.26 -12.29 3.76
C ASP A 532 -10.25 -11.56 2.86
N LEU A 533 -10.23 -10.23 2.96
CA LEU A 533 -9.30 -9.37 2.23
C LEU A 533 -8.27 -8.74 3.19
N SER A 534 -7.02 -8.67 2.74
CA SER A 534 -5.94 -7.97 3.45
C SER A 534 -5.05 -7.17 2.50
N LEU A 535 -4.32 -6.20 3.06
CA LEU A 535 -3.36 -5.36 2.34
C LEU A 535 -1.93 -5.67 2.79
N GLU A 536 -1.03 -5.77 1.83
CA GLU A 536 0.41 -5.72 2.06
C GLU A 536 1.00 -4.50 1.33
N PHE A 537 1.94 -3.80 1.97
CA PHE A 537 2.51 -2.56 1.44
C PHE A 537 3.98 -2.79 1.08
N TYR A 538 4.43 -2.17 -0.02
CA TYR A 538 5.80 -2.36 -0.53
C TYR A 538 6.44 -1.05 -1.01
N ARG A 539 7.78 -1.02 -0.96
CA ARG A 539 8.65 -0.02 -1.57
C ARG A 539 9.52 -0.63 -2.66
N ASN A 540 9.96 0.21 -3.59
CA ASN A 540 10.77 -0.17 -4.75
C ASN A 540 10.11 -1.29 -5.55
N GLY A 541 8.81 -1.14 -5.83
CA GLY A 541 7.99 -2.19 -6.42
C GLY A 541 7.61 -3.25 -5.39
N LEU A 542 7.91 -4.52 -5.64
CA LEU A 542 7.65 -5.66 -4.72
C LEU A 542 8.93 -6.16 -4.02
N GLN A 543 10.03 -5.39 -4.05
CA GLN A 543 11.32 -5.84 -3.51
C GLN A 543 11.40 -5.72 -1.98
N GLN A 544 10.84 -4.65 -1.42
CA GLN A 544 10.87 -4.38 0.01
C GLN A 544 9.45 -4.32 0.57
N ARG A 545 9.07 -5.35 1.32
CA ARG A 545 7.82 -5.33 2.08
C ARG A 545 7.97 -4.38 3.27
N ILE A 546 6.92 -3.62 3.56
CA ILE A 546 6.80 -2.86 4.81
C ILE A 546 6.26 -3.82 5.87
N ASP A 547 7.04 -4.01 6.93
CA ASP A 547 6.70 -4.91 8.01
C ASP A 547 5.45 -4.43 8.77
N GLU A 548 4.61 -5.40 9.14
CA GLU A 548 3.35 -5.32 9.91
C GLU A 548 2.86 -3.90 10.26
N PRO A 549 2.14 -3.21 9.34
CA PRO A 549 1.50 -1.94 9.66
C PRO A 549 0.52 -2.12 10.83
N VAL A 550 0.34 -1.06 11.63
CA VAL A 550 -0.63 -1.08 12.72
C VAL A 550 -2.02 -1.24 12.12
N THR A 551 -2.61 -2.42 12.36
CA THR A 551 -3.89 -2.82 11.75
C THR A 551 -5.01 -2.77 12.78
N ARG A 552 -6.16 -2.21 12.40
CA ARG A 552 -7.38 -2.13 13.22
C ARG A 552 -8.60 -2.55 12.43
N GLN A 553 -9.41 -3.44 12.99
CA GLN A 553 -10.65 -3.90 12.37
C GLN A 553 -11.85 -3.25 13.05
N ARG A 554 -12.52 -2.33 12.34
CA ARG A 554 -13.60 -1.52 12.89
C ARG A 554 -14.97 -2.16 12.68
N SER A 555 -15.30 -2.50 11.43
CA SER A 555 -16.51 -3.24 11.07
C SER A 555 -16.22 -4.69 10.70
N LEU A 556 -17.09 -5.59 11.15
CA LEU A 556 -17.02 -7.02 10.81
C LEU A 556 -17.94 -7.33 9.64
N LYS A 557 -17.35 -7.85 8.55
CA LYS A 557 -18.05 -8.28 7.33
C LYS A 557 -19.23 -9.21 7.63
N ARG A 558 -19.01 -10.22 8.48
CA ARG A 558 -20.02 -11.20 8.89
C ARG A 558 -21.22 -10.63 9.67
N ILE A 559 -21.11 -9.41 10.22
CA ILE A 559 -22.17 -8.77 11.01
C ILE A 559 -22.94 -7.75 10.15
N LYS A 560 -22.22 -6.92 9.38
CA LYS A 560 -22.82 -5.79 8.65
C LYS A 560 -22.95 -6.04 7.13
N ASN A 561 -22.58 -7.22 6.64
CA ASN A 561 -22.31 -7.51 5.21
C ASN A 561 -21.25 -6.56 4.58
N MET A 562 -20.53 -5.81 5.41
CA MET A 562 -19.51 -4.81 5.08
C MET A 562 -18.48 -4.82 6.22
N GLY A 563 -17.24 -5.18 5.91
CA GLY A 563 -16.09 -5.11 6.81
C GLY A 563 -15.26 -3.86 6.53
N SER A 564 -14.62 -3.33 7.56
CA SER A 564 -13.64 -2.25 7.41
C SER A 564 -12.40 -2.52 8.24
N THR A 565 -11.25 -2.39 7.60
CA THR A 565 -9.93 -2.57 8.19
C THR A 565 -9.06 -1.37 7.87
N PHE A 566 -8.36 -0.87 8.86
CA PHE A 566 -7.51 0.32 8.77
C PHE A 566 -6.06 -0.06 9.01
N TYR A 567 -5.18 0.51 8.21
CA TYR A 567 -3.73 0.30 8.26
C TYR A 567 -3.04 1.64 8.46
N SER A 568 -2.22 1.75 9.50
CA SER A 568 -1.37 2.93 9.72
C SER A 568 0.06 2.61 9.31
N ILE A 569 0.58 3.38 8.37
CA ILE A 569 1.89 3.18 7.74
C ILE A 569 2.77 4.40 8.06
N ASP A 570 3.81 4.20 8.87
CA ASP A 570 4.67 5.28 9.37
C ASP A 570 5.82 5.65 8.42
N THR A 571 5.60 5.42 7.12
CA THR A 571 6.64 5.57 6.10
C THR A 571 6.06 5.62 4.68
N ASP A 572 6.90 5.81 3.67
CA ASP A 572 6.46 5.80 2.28
C ASP A 572 6.26 4.40 1.70
N PHE A 573 5.46 4.31 0.65
CA PHE A 573 5.21 3.07 -0.11
C PHE A 573 4.89 3.40 -1.57
N ASP A 574 5.08 2.44 -2.46
CA ASP A 574 4.84 2.59 -3.90
C ASP A 574 3.69 1.72 -4.40
N LEU A 575 3.37 0.65 -3.65
CA LEU A 575 2.44 -0.38 -4.09
C LEU A 575 1.71 -1.02 -2.92
N MET A 576 0.45 -1.40 -3.16
CA MET A 576 -0.35 -2.26 -2.27
C MET A 576 -0.68 -3.58 -2.99
N ASN A 577 -0.39 -4.71 -2.36
CA ASN A 577 -0.84 -6.02 -2.81
C ASN A 577 -2.16 -6.35 -2.07
N ILE A 578 -3.22 -6.55 -2.84
CA ILE A 578 -4.51 -7.01 -2.34
C ILE A 578 -4.48 -8.53 -2.30
N VAL A 579 -4.69 -9.11 -1.13
CA VAL A 579 -4.69 -10.57 -0.93
C VAL A 579 -6.09 -11.01 -0.53
N VAL A 580 -6.68 -11.89 -1.36
CA VAL A 580 -7.96 -12.55 -1.08
C VAL A 580 -7.65 -13.95 -0.55
N SER A 581 -8.17 -14.25 0.63
CA SER A 581 -8.00 -15.55 1.29
C SER A 581 -9.34 -16.23 1.51
N ASP A 582 -9.36 -17.56 1.39
CA ASP A 582 -10.53 -18.35 1.76
C ASP A 582 -10.74 -18.42 3.29
N ASP A 583 -11.79 -19.12 3.72
CA ASP A 583 -12.15 -19.31 5.13
C ASP A 583 -11.10 -20.11 5.94
N ARG A 584 -10.15 -20.76 5.26
CA ARG A 584 -9.02 -21.50 5.85
C ARG A 584 -7.74 -20.66 5.89
N GLY A 585 -7.77 -19.43 5.38
CA GLY A 585 -6.62 -18.54 5.28
C GLY A 585 -5.69 -18.84 4.10
N MET A 586 -6.11 -19.65 3.13
CA MET A 586 -5.33 -19.90 1.91
C MET A 586 -5.53 -18.77 0.91
N ARG A 587 -4.43 -18.26 0.34
CA ARG A 587 -4.48 -17.23 -0.71
C ARG A 587 -5.05 -17.81 -2.00
N ILE A 588 -6.16 -17.25 -2.48
CA ILE A 588 -6.86 -17.72 -3.69
C ILE A 588 -6.75 -16.75 -4.86
N ALA A 589 -6.59 -15.44 -4.59
CA ALA A 589 -6.37 -14.43 -5.60
C ALA A 589 -5.54 -13.26 -5.03
N GLU A 590 -4.74 -12.65 -5.89
CA GLU A 590 -3.93 -11.48 -5.55
C GLU A 590 -3.91 -10.49 -6.71
N GLY A 591 -3.79 -9.19 -6.40
CA GLY A 591 -3.69 -8.15 -7.40
C GLY A 591 -3.05 -6.89 -6.85
N LEU A 592 -2.32 -6.15 -7.70
CA LEU A 592 -1.59 -4.97 -7.26
C LEU A 592 -2.42 -3.69 -7.52
N VAL A 593 -2.46 -2.81 -6.53
CA VAL A 593 -2.93 -1.43 -6.63
C VAL A 593 -1.73 -0.50 -6.51
N THR A 594 -1.63 0.45 -7.43
CA THR A 594 -0.45 1.32 -7.56
C THR A 594 -0.85 2.79 -7.50
N PRO A 595 -0.63 3.48 -6.36
CA PRO A 595 -0.83 4.92 -6.26
C PRO A 595 0.02 5.69 -7.27
N GLN A 596 -0.56 6.72 -7.89
CA GLN A 596 0.13 7.67 -8.74
C GLN A 596 0.53 8.89 -7.91
N TRP A 597 1.63 8.76 -7.16
CA TRP A 597 2.16 9.84 -6.35
C TRP A 597 2.60 11.02 -7.22
N ILE A 598 2.32 12.24 -6.74
CA ILE A 598 3.04 13.43 -7.17
C ILE A 598 4.19 13.61 -6.19
N GLU A 599 5.42 13.50 -6.70
CA GLU A 599 6.59 13.83 -5.90
C GLU A 599 6.74 15.35 -5.84
N GLY A 600 6.43 15.92 -4.68
CA GLY A 600 6.62 17.33 -4.43
C GLY A 600 7.85 17.62 -3.59
N GLU A 601 8.56 18.71 -3.91
CA GLU A 601 9.55 19.28 -3.00
C GLU A 601 8.88 19.76 -1.70
N GLY A 602 9.68 19.97 -0.65
CA GLY A 602 9.18 20.49 0.62
C GLY A 602 8.53 21.86 0.45
N GLY A 603 7.45 22.11 1.20
CA GLY A 603 6.78 23.40 1.22
C GLY A 603 7.67 24.51 1.81
N THR A 604 7.30 25.77 1.56
CA THR A 604 8.08 26.94 2.04
C THR A 604 7.31 27.84 3.00
N SER A 605 5.98 27.83 2.92
CA SER A 605 5.08 28.65 3.74
C SER A 605 5.11 28.24 5.20
N ALA A 606 5.04 29.22 6.09
CA ALA A 606 4.83 29.01 7.52
C ALA A 606 3.33 28.88 7.81
N PHE A 607 2.97 28.01 8.76
CA PHE A 607 1.59 27.85 9.19
C PHE A 607 1.47 28.01 10.71
N THR A 608 0.43 28.70 11.15
CA THR A 608 0.04 28.77 12.56
C THR A 608 -1.41 28.34 12.67
N PHE A 609 -1.68 27.30 13.46
CA PHE A 609 -3.02 26.80 13.70
C PHE A 609 -3.47 27.16 15.11
N ALA A 610 -4.76 27.41 15.29
CA ALA A 610 -5.36 27.60 16.60
C ALA A 610 -6.49 26.60 16.81
N VAL A 611 -6.39 25.80 17.88
CA VAL A 611 -7.32 24.73 18.22
C VAL A 611 -8.02 25.04 19.53
N ASP A 612 -9.31 25.36 19.43
CA ASP A 612 -10.23 25.48 20.56
C ASP A 612 -10.93 24.14 20.77
N PHE A 613 -10.34 23.32 21.65
CA PHE A 613 -10.93 22.07 22.12
C PHE A 613 -12.00 22.39 23.19
N GLY A 614 -13.22 22.63 22.73
CA GLY A 614 -14.34 23.01 23.60
C GLY A 614 -15.10 21.82 24.20
N THR A 615 -15.85 22.08 25.27
CA THR A 615 -16.72 21.09 25.94
C THR A 615 -17.79 20.53 24.99
N THR A 616 -18.42 21.43 24.22
CA THR A 616 -19.57 21.16 23.34
C THR A 616 -19.13 21.05 21.87
N ASN A 617 -18.37 22.02 21.39
CA ASN A 617 -17.87 22.07 20.03
C ASN A 617 -16.37 22.40 20.03
N THR A 618 -15.64 21.79 19.10
CA THR A 618 -14.26 22.11 18.79
C THR A 618 -14.20 22.99 17.56
N HIS A 619 -13.24 23.90 17.49
CA HIS A 619 -12.98 24.73 16.32
C HIS A 619 -11.49 24.83 15.98
N VAL A 620 -11.17 24.92 14.69
CA VAL A 620 -9.80 25.03 14.19
C VAL A 620 -9.72 26.14 13.14
N GLU A 621 -8.82 27.10 13.38
CA GLU A 621 -8.45 28.15 12.42
C GLU A 621 -6.99 27.95 12.00
N SER A 622 -6.66 28.46 10.82
CA SER A 622 -5.32 28.42 10.25
C SER A 622 -4.90 29.79 9.74
N MET A 623 -3.62 30.12 9.88
CA MET A 623 -3.00 31.31 9.33
C MET A 623 -1.76 30.89 8.55
N ARG A 624 -1.75 31.18 7.24
CA ARG A 624 -0.63 30.91 6.34
C ARG A 624 0.18 32.18 6.16
N ASP A 625 1.47 32.12 6.47
CA ASP A 625 2.38 33.26 6.41
C ASP A 625 1.79 34.49 7.14
N GLU A 626 1.58 35.60 6.43
CA GLU A 626 0.97 36.83 6.98
C GLU A 626 -0.49 37.04 6.55
N GLN A 627 -1.14 36.01 6.00
CA GLN A 627 -2.54 36.08 5.60
C GLN A 627 -3.48 36.20 6.80
N LEU A 628 -4.74 36.56 6.56
CA LEU A 628 -5.76 36.59 7.60
C LEU A 628 -6.11 35.16 8.06
N PRO A 629 -6.45 34.96 9.35
CA PRO A 629 -7.01 33.70 9.84
C PRO A 629 -8.19 33.20 9.00
N GLN A 630 -8.20 31.91 8.68
CA GLN A 630 -9.29 31.23 7.99
C GLN A 630 -9.62 29.87 8.61
N PRO A 631 -10.90 29.47 8.68
CA PRO A 631 -11.31 28.17 9.19
C PRO A 631 -10.59 27.05 8.44
N LEU A 632 -10.31 25.95 9.12
CA LEU A 632 -9.66 24.80 8.50
C LEU A 632 -10.52 24.25 7.34
N LYS A 633 -10.13 24.59 6.12
CA LYS A 633 -10.74 24.12 4.86
C LYS A 633 -9.71 23.34 4.06
N ILE A 634 -10.11 22.19 3.54
CA ILE A 634 -9.30 21.35 2.64
C ILE A 634 -10.18 20.99 1.45
N GLU A 635 -9.84 21.52 0.29
CA GLU A 635 -10.53 21.27 -0.98
C GLU A 635 -9.84 20.12 -1.74
N ASN A 636 -10.58 19.50 -2.68
CA ASN A 636 -10.13 18.31 -3.43
C ASN A 636 -9.94 18.59 -4.93
N GLU A 637 -9.59 19.82 -5.29
CA GLU A 637 -9.51 20.25 -6.71
C GLU A 637 -8.18 19.87 -7.39
N SER A 638 -7.17 19.44 -6.63
CA SER A 638 -5.88 18.99 -7.13
C SER A 638 -5.74 17.47 -7.16
N ARG A 639 -4.73 16.99 -7.89
CA ARG A 639 -4.38 15.56 -7.95
C ARG A 639 -3.80 15.05 -6.62
N GLU A 640 -3.07 15.90 -5.88
CA GLU A 640 -2.88 15.72 -4.43
C GLU A 640 -4.19 16.05 -3.72
N ARG A 641 -4.64 15.20 -2.81
CA ARG A 641 -5.98 15.30 -2.20
C ARG A 641 -5.99 14.82 -0.76
N LEU A 642 -7.00 15.26 0.01
CA LEU A 642 -7.14 14.84 1.40
C LEU A 642 -7.33 13.32 1.49
N ILE A 643 -8.25 12.79 0.67
CA ILE A 643 -8.55 11.37 0.56
C ILE A 643 -8.53 10.97 -0.91
N ALA A 644 -7.73 9.96 -1.26
CA ALA A 644 -7.84 9.28 -2.54
C ALA A 644 -8.55 7.93 -2.36
N THR A 645 -9.67 7.77 -3.05
CA THR A 645 -10.43 6.50 -3.08
C THR A 645 -10.14 5.75 -4.36
N LEU A 646 -10.14 4.41 -4.31
CA LEU A 646 -9.90 3.58 -5.51
C LEU A 646 -10.91 3.85 -6.63
N TYR A 647 -12.10 4.34 -6.29
CA TYR A 647 -13.13 4.79 -7.24
C TYR A 647 -13.17 6.31 -7.38
N ASN A 648 -13.56 6.78 -8.57
CA ASN A 648 -14.00 8.17 -8.79
C ASN A 648 -15.53 8.28 -8.56
N GLY A 649 -16.00 9.44 -8.07
CA GLY A 649 -17.36 9.67 -7.58
C GLY A 649 -18.51 9.52 -8.60
N SER A 650 -19.74 9.62 -8.07
CA SER A 650 -21.07 9.74 -8.70
C SER A 650 -21.82 8.48 -9.22
N ASP A 651 -21.39 7.25 -8.94
CA ASP A 651 -22.17 6.04 -9.26
C ASP A 651 -22.93 5.51 -8.03
N GLN A 652 -24.20 5.09 -8.23
CA GLN A 652 -25.04 4.49 -7.19
C GLN A 652 -24.43 3.20 -6.62
N THR A 653 -23.68 2.44 -7.43
CA THR A 653 -23.00 1.20 -7.00
C THR A 653 -21.95 1.44 -5.90
N LYS A 654 -21.40 2.65 -5.81
CA LYS A 654 -20.31 3.07 -4.91
C LYS A 654 -20.82 3.75 -3.63
N TYR A 655 -22.10 4.11 -3.59
CA TYR A 655 -22.72 4.89 -2.51
C TYR A 655 -22.48 4.31 -1.11
N LEU A 656 -22.50 2.98 -0.98
CA LEU A 656 -22.27 2.29 0.29
C LEU A 656 -20.83 2.44 0.81
N PHE A 657 -19.83 2.41 -0.07
CA PHE A 657 -18.44 2.63 0.33
C PHE A 657 -18.25 4.06 0.85
N GLU A 658 -18.92 5.02 0.22
CA GLU A 658 -18.83 6.42 0.62
C GLU A 658 -19.52 6.68 1.97
N ILE A 659 -20.66 6.04 2.24
CA ILE A 659 -21.31 6.08 3.54
C ILE A 659 -20.37 5.55 4.63
N VAL A 660 -19.81 4.34 4.45
CA VAL A 660 -18.95 3.74 5.47
C VAL A 660 -17.66 4.54 5.68
N MET A 661 -17.07 5.09 4.62
CA MET A 661 -15.93 6.00 4.73
C MET A 661 -16.29 7.25 5.54
N ARG A 662 -17.43 7.92 5.27
CA ARG A 662 -17.84 9.10 6.06
C ARG A 662 -18.18 8.76 7.52
N GLN A 663 -18.68 7.55 7.79
CA GLN A 663 -19.00 7.08 9.14
C GLN A 663 -17.76 6.73 9.96
N GLU A 664 -16.78 6.08 9.35
CA GLU A 664 -15.69 5.40 10.05
C GLU A 664 -14.28 5.98 9.76
N PHE A 665 -14.18 6.97 8.88
CA PHE A 665 -12.92 7.62 8.49
C PHE A 665 -13.10 9.16 8.40
N ILE A 666 -12.66 9.80 7.31
CA ILE A 666 -12.78 11.26 7.09
C ILE A 666 -13.53 11.52 5.77
N PRO A 667 -14.34 12.58 5.69
CA PRO A 667 -14.88 13.09 4.41
C PRO A 667 -13.79 13.46 3.39
N LYS A 668 -14.13 13.43 2.10
CA LYS A 668 -13.18 13.80 1.02
C LYS A 668 -12.79 15.28 1.03
N VAL A 669 -13.68 16.14 1.51
CA VAL A 669 -13.54 17.60 1.57
C VAL A 669 -13.87 18.07 2.97
N MET A 670 -13.13 19.07 3.45
CA MET A 670 -13.36 19.72 4.73
C MET A 670 -13.69 21.19 4.52
N GLY A 671 -14.78 21.71 5.09
CA GLY A 671 -15.13 23.13 5.03
C GLY A 671 -16.63 23.43 5.14
N GLU A 672 -17.39 23.11 4.09
CA GLU A 672 -18.81 23.50 3.97
C GLU A 672 -19.74 22.61 4.81
N ASP A 673 -20.11 21.43 4.30
CA ASP A 673 -21.02 20.52 5.00
C ASP A 673 -20.33 19.76 6.13
N TYR A 674 -19.03 19.50 5.98
CA TYR A 674 -18.20 18.77 6.93
C TYR A 674 -17.02 19.65 7.35
N GLY A 675 -17.14 20.37 8.46
CA GLY A 675 -16.13 21.34 8.87
C GLY A 675 -16.31 21.80 10.30
N PHE A 676 -15.47 22.74 10.72
CA PHE A 676 -15.52 23.31 12.05
C PHE A 676 -16.38 24.59 12.08
N PRO A 677 -17.09 24.88 13.19
CA PRO A 677 -17.09 24.17 14.46
C PRO A 677 -17.83 22.82 14.39
N GLN A 678 -17.21 21.77 14.92
CA GLN A 678 -17.75 20.41 14.94
C GLN A 678 -18.05 20.01 16.39
N ARG A 679 -19.11 19.23 16.64
CA ARG A 679 -19.39 18.68 17.98
C ARG A 679 -18.16 17.92 18.52
N THR A 680 -17.80 18.16 19.78
CA THR A 680 -16.67 17.50 20.44
C THR A 680 -17.06 16.08 20.87
N VAL A 681 -17.12 15.18 19.89
CA VAL A 681 -17.47 13.77 20.07
C VAL A 681 -16.50 12.86 19.33
N LEU A 682 -16.37 11.64 19.84
CA LEU A 682 -15.60 10.57 19.21
C LEU A 682 -16.54 9.42 18.85
N SER A 683 -16.46 8.92 17.61
CA SER A 683 -17.15 7.70 17.18
C SER A 683 -16.17 6.53 17.33
N GLU A 684 -16.53 5.55 18.16
CA GLU A 684 -15.73 4.33 18.40
C GLU A 684 -16.58 3.08 18.12
N CYS A 685 -15.93 1.96 17.80
CA CYS A 685 -16.64 0.69 17.62
C CYS A 685 -17.32 0.25 18.93
N GLU A 686 -18.56 -0.26 18.87
CA GLU A 686 -19.26 -0.78 20.06
C GLU A 686 -18.52 -1.92 20.77
N ARG A 687 -17.69 -2.67 20.03
CA ARG A 687 -16.90 -3.79 20.54
C ARG A 687 -15.57 -3.37 21.17
N LEU A 688 -15.20 -2.10 21.10
CA LEU A 688 -13.94 -1.61 21.64
C LEU A 688 -13.93 -1.71 23.17
N ASP A 689 -13.03 -2.52 23.73
CA ASP A 689 -12.79 -2.55 25.18
C ASP A 689 -11.73 -1.50 25.55
N THR A 690 -12.21 -0.35 26.04
CA THR A 690 -11.35 0.78 26.36
C THR A 690 -10.54 0.60 27.65
N MET A 691 -10.87 -0.40 28.47
CA MET A 691 -10.16 -0.68 29.72
C MET A 691 -8.86 -1.43 29.46
N THR A 692 -8.92 -2.49 28.63
CA THR A 692 -7.78 -3.38 28.37
C THR A 692 -6.88 -2.92 27.23
N ILE A 693 -7.39 -2.14 26.27
CA ILE A 693 -6.58 -1.69 25.13
C ILE A 693 -5.47 -0.72 25.55
N ASP A 694 -4.26 -0.89 25.03
CA ASP A 694 -3.13 0.00 25.37
C ASP A 694 -3.36 1.45 24.93
N ARG A 695 -3.86 1.63 23.69
CA ARG A 695 -4.18 2.93 23.10
C ARG A 695 -5.33 2.80 22.10
N ILE A 696 -6.08 3.89 21.91
CA ILE A 696 -7.10 4.00 20.86
C ILE A 696 -6.43 4.67 19.65
N GLU A 697 -6.34 3.96 18.53
CA GLU A 697 -5.72 4.47 17.30
C GLU A 697 -6.67 5.42 16.56
N ALA A 698 -6.22 6.65 16.32
CA ALA A 698 -6.97 7.62 15.52
C ALA A 698 -7.10 7.15 14.07
N LEU A 699 -8.27 7.33 13.46
CA LEU A 699 -8.60 6.84 12.13
C LEU A 699 -8.44 5.32 11.96
N GLY A 700 -8.53 4.57 13.05
CA GLY A 700 -8.51 3.11 13.06
C GLY A 700 -9.54 2.53 14.03
N ASP A 701 -9.34 2.76 15.33
CA ASP A 701 -10.28 2.34 16.38
C ASP A 701 -11.45 3.31 16.52
N ALA A 702 -11.18 4.59 16.29
CA ALA A 702 -12.14 5.67 16.42
C ALA A 702 -11.84 6.83 15.45
N ASN A 703 -12.85 7.66 15.17
CA ASN A 703 -12.70 8.89 14.38
C ASN A 703 -13.56 10.04 14.93
N ILE A 704 -13.27 11.27 14.51
CA ILE A 704 -14.16 12.43 14.66
C ILE A 704 -15.28 12.28 13.63
N PRO A 705 -16.54 12.07 14.06
CA PRO A 705 -17.64 11.87 13.14
C PRO A 705 -18.15 13.22 12.64
N PHE A 706 -17.56 13.73 11.55
CA PHE A 706 -18.01 14.99 10.92
C PHE A 706 -19.46 14.95 10.42
N ILE A 707 -20.01 13.75 10.30
CA ILE A 707 -21.41 13.46 9.98
C ILE A 707 -22.37 13.55 11.18
N TYR A 708 -21.87 13.60 12.42
CA TYR A 708 -22.73 13.61 13.61
C TYR A 708 -23.66 14.82 13.60
N GLU A 709 -24.93 14.61 13.97
CA GLU A 709 -26.05 15.59 13.88
C GLU A 709 -26.44 15.98 12.43
N LYS A 710 -25.86 15.36 11.39
CA LYS A 710 -26.10 15.68 9.97
C LYS A 710 -26.57 14.47 9.16
N GLU A 711 -25.98 13.30 9.40
CA GLU A 711 -26.30 12.00 8.79
C GLU A 711 -26.26 10.88 9.84
N SER A 712 -26.77 9.70 9.48
CA SER A 712 -26.68 8.50 10.32
C SER A 712 -25.23 8.03 10.57
N ILE A 713 -24.90 7.75 11.84
CA ILE A 713 -23.58 7.24 12.28
C ILE A 713 -23.34 5.76 11.94
N GLY A 714 -24.35 5.07 11.41
CA GLY A 714 -24.27 3.67 11.04
C GLY A 714 -24.35 2.69 12.22
N ILE A 715 -24.77 1.46 11.92
CA ILE A 715 -24.90 0.37 12.92
C ILE A 715 -23.52 0.04 13.50
N GLY A 716 -23.43 -0.26 14.80
CA GLY A 716 -22.20 -0.77 15.45
C GLY A 716 -21.14 0.29 15.77
N ASN A 717 -21.44 1.58 15.56
CA ASN A 717 -20.67 2.72 16.03
C ASN A 717 -21.35 3.34 17.25
N ARG A 718 -20.58 3.74 18.26
CA ARG A 718 -21.08 4.45 19.45
C ARG A 718 -20.40 5.80 19.61
N ILE A 719 -21.18 6.80 19.98
CA ILE A 719 -20.71 8.18 20.17
C ILE A 719 -20.35 8.43 21.63
N LYS A 720 -19.14 8.96 21.86
CA LYS A 720 -18.65 9.41 23.16
C LYS A 720 -18.50 10.92 23.17
N ALA A 721 -19.28 11.58 24.02
CA ALA A 721 -19.25 13.03 24.27
C ALA A 721 -18.50 13.36 25.57
N ASN A 722 -18.47 14.65 25.94
CA ASN A 722 -17.89 15.15 27.20
C ASN A 722 -16.41 14.79 27.41
N LEU A 723 -15.63 14.81 26.32
CA LEU A 723 -14.22 14.42 26.32
C LEU A 723 -13.34 15.32 27.21
N LYS A 724 -13.61 16.63 27.33
CA LYS A 724 -12.73 17.62 27.99
C LYS A 724 -12.61 17.45 29.52
N TRP A 725 -13.67 17.01 30.19
CA TRP A 725 -13.76 17.04 31.66
C TRP A 725 -13.84 15.66 32.33
N SER A 726 -14.05 14.59 31.56
CA SER A 726 -14.25 13.26 32.13
C SER A 726 -12.96 12.71 32.75
N THR A 727 -13.10 12.20 33.97
CA THR A 727 -12.03 11.57 34.76
C THR A 727 -11.91 10.07 34.53
N ASP A 728 -12.77 9.49 33.68
CA ASP A 728 -12.71 8.08 33.29
C ASP A 728 -11.29 7.74 32.78
N PRO A 729 -10.62 6.71 33.33
CA PRO A 729 -9.29 6.28 32.85
C PRO A 729 -9.23 6.06 31.33
N ALA A 730 -10.31 5.55 30.73
CA ALA A 730 -10.43 5.39 29.28
C ALA A 730 -10.53 6.73 28.54
N ASN A 731 -11.02 7.78 29.19
CA ASN A 731 -11.17 9.10 28.58
C ASN A 731 -9.83 9.76 28.24
N LYS A 732 -8.76 9.49 28.99
CA LYS A 732 -7.40 9.94 28.62
C LYS A 732 -6.98 9.41 27.24
N LYS A 733 -7.29 8.13 26.95
CA LYS A 733 -7.02 7.50 25.65
C LYS A 733 -7.89 8.14 24.55
N ARG A 734 -9.14 8.46 24.84
CA ARG A 734 -10.06 9.15 23.91
C ARG A 734 -9.64 10.57 23.57
N ILE A 735 -9.19 11.36 24.57
CA ILE A 735 -8.63 12.70 24.34
C ILE A 735 -7.40 12.60 23.44
N SER A 736 -6.47 11.69 23.73
CA SER A 736 -5.29 11.47 22.90
C SER A 736 -5.66 11.14 21.46
N CYS A 737 -6.63 10.24 21.24
CA CYS A 737 -7.15 9.89 19.92
C CYS A 737 -7.74 11.11 19.19
N TYR A 738 -8.61 11.86 19.86
CA TYR A 738 -9.28 13.04 19.29
C TYR A 738 -8.27 14.12 18.85
N LEU A 739 -7.32 14.46 19.73
CA LEU A 739 -6.28 15.46 19.41
C LEU A 739 -5.32 14.96 18.32
N THR A 740 -5.03 13.67 18.28
CA THR A 740 -4.19 13.05 17.22
C THR A 740 -4.86 13.18 15.86
N GLU A 741 -6.17 12.96 15.76
CA GLU A 741 -6.90 13.14 14.50
C GLU A 741 -6.93 14.61 14.03
N LEU A 742 -7.15 15.56 14.95
CA LEU A 742 -7.04 16.98 14.62
C LEU A 742 -5.64 17.31 14.08
N ALA A 743 -4.60 16.81 14.73
CA ALA A 743 -3.22 16.99 14.28
C ALA A 743 -2.95 16.37 12.90
N LEU A 744 -3.53 15.20 12.62
CA LEU A 744 -3.44 14.55 11.33
C LEU A 744 -4.10 15.39 10.22
N LEU A 745 -5.27 15.99 10.48
CA LEU A 745 -5.94 16.91 9.56
C LEU A 745 -5.13 18.20 9.35
N ILE A 746 -4.58 18.76 10.42
CA ILE A 746 -3.69 19.93 10.36
C ILE A 746 -2.44 19.61 9.53
N ARG A 747 -1.80 18.47 9.77
CA ARG A 747 -0.66 18.00 8.98
C ARG A 747 -1.03 17.86 7.50
N ALA A 748 -2.17 17.25 7.20
CA ALA A 748 -2.64 17.13 5.82
C ALA A 748 -2.81 18.50 5.15
N LYS A 749 -3.39 19.48 5.86
CA LYS A 749 -3.50 20.87 5.39
C LYS A 749 -2.13 21.49 5.08
N VAL A 750 -1.16 21.36 5.98
CA VAL A 750 0.21 21.87 5.75
C VAL A 750 0.83 21.24 4.50
N LEU A 751 0.69 19.92 4.34
CA LEU A 751 1.29 19.19 3.22
C LEU A 751 0.64 19.52 1.88
N LEU A 752 -0.70 19.65 1.82
CA LEU A 752 -1.44 19.94 0.60
C LEU A 752 -1.28 21.40 0.15
N ASP A 753 -1.12 22.33 1.09
CA ASP A 753 -0.98 23.75 0.76
C ASP A 753 0.47 24.22 0.56
N GLY A 754 1.45 23.30 0.58
CA GLY A 754 2.87 23.61 0.37
C GLY A 754 3.53 24.33 1.55
N GLY A 755 3.21 23.93 2.78
CA GLY A 755 3.84 24.41 4.01
C GLY A 755 5.10 23.64 4.44
N ASP A 756 6.00 24.31 5.17
CA ASP A 756 7.15 23.68 5.83
C ASP A 756 6.74 23.22 7.24
N MET A 757 6.83 21.91 7.49
CA MET A 757 6.46 21.30 8.77
C MET A 757 7.24 21.92 9.95
N ARG A 758 8.51 22.28 9.75
CA ARG A 758 9.38 22.87 10.79
C ARG A 758 9.00 24.30 11.15
N LYS A 759 8.24 24.98 10.29
CA LYS A 759 7.71 26.33 10.51
C LYS A 759 6.24 26.30 10.96
N THR A 760 5.73 25.13 11.33
CA THR A 760 4.35 24.97 11.80
C THR A 760 4.27 25.22 13.30
N ARG A 761 3.35 26.08 13.72
CA ARG A 761 3.04 26.40 15.12
C ARG A 761 1.59 26.02 15.44
N LEU A 762 1.34 25.65 16.69
CA LEU A 762 0.02 25.29 17.22
C LEU A 762 -0.28 26.11 18.48
N VAL A 763 -1.39 26.84 18.46
CA VAL A 763 -1.99 27.51 19.62
C VAL A 763 -3.14 26.65 20.13
N TRP A 764 -3.19 26.38 21.42
CA TRP A 764 -4.30 25.67 22.05
C TRP A 764 -4.78 26.39 23.30
N PHE A 765 -6.08 26.26 23.60
CA PHE A 765 -6.75 27.03 24.64
C PHE A 765 -7.18 26.18 25.84
N TYR A 766 -7.20 26.78 27.03
CA TYR A 766 -7.68 26.16 28.26
C TYR A 766 -8.51 27.12 29.12
N PRO A 767 -9.57 26.64 29.81
CA PRO A 767 -10.37 27.46 30.73
C PRO A 767 -9.73 27.54 32.11
N LEU A 768 -9.91 28.66 32.82
CA LEU A 768 -9.26 28.89 34.13
C LEU A 768 -9.88 28.11 35.29
N SER A 769 -11.06 27.55 35.09
CA SER A 769 -11.70 26.62 36.05
C SER A 769 -11.10 25.21 35.97
N MET A 770 -10.23 24.92 35.00
CA MET A 770 -9.51 23.65 34.90
C MET A 770 -8.35 23.60 35.90
N GLN A 771 -8.16 22.46 36.56
CA GLN A 771 -7.04 22.22 37.45
C GLN A 771 -5.70 22.20 36.69
N GLN A 772 -4.63 22.73 37.30
CA GLN A 772 -3.29 22.83 36.68
C GLN A 772 -2.77 21.48 36.18
N GLY A 773 -2.95 20.40 36.94
CA GLY A 773 -2.52 19.06 36.52
C GLY A 773 -3.17 18.58 35.21
N ASN A 774 -4.43 18.96 34.96
CA ASN A 774 -5.12 18.62 33.71
C ASN A 774 -4.60 19.44 32.53
N ILE A 775 -4.27 20.71 32.75
CA ILE A 775 -3.64 21.58 31.76
C ILE A 775 -2.29 20.98 31.34
N GLU A 776 -1.44 20.59 32.30
CA GLU A 776 -0.15 19.94 32.03
C GLU A 776 -0.31 18.59 31.32
N ASN A 777 -1.35 17.81 31.65
CA ASN A 777 -1.64 16.56 30.96
C ASN A 777 -1.99 16.80 29.47
N ILE A 778 -2.83 17.79 29.16
CA ILE A 778 -3.16 18.15 27.77
C ILE A 778 -1.93 18.67 27.04
N LYS A 779 -1.13 19.53 27.68
CA LYS A 779 0.14 20.04 27.14
C LYS A 779 1.10 18.91 26.77
N ARG A 780 1.26 17.93 27.66
CA ARG A 780 2.12 16.75 27.43
C ARG A 780 1.59 15.90 26.27
N THR A 781 0.28 15.70 26.17
CA THR A 781 -0.35 14.98 25.05
C THR A 781 -0.07 15.69 23.73
N TRP A 782 -0.26 17.01 23.65
CA TRP A 782 0.11 17.79 22.47
C TRP A 782 1.61 17.68 22.16
N GLY A 783 2.49 17.71 23.16
CA GLY A 783 3.93 17.52 22.96
C GLY A 783 4.28 16.17 22.32
N GLN A 784 3.62 15.09 22.75
CA GLN A 784 3.78 13.77 22.14
C GLN A 784 3.26 13.73 20.69
N ILE A 785 2.15 14.43 20.42
CA ILE A 785 1.56 14.55 19.08
C ILE A 785 2.47 15.36 18.14
N MET A 786 3.08 16.46 18.60
CA MET A 786 4.06 17.24 17.82
C MET A 786 5.19 16.34 17.31
N LYS A 787 5.75 15.49 18.18
CA LYS A 787 6.81 14.56 17.81
C LYS A 787 6.34 13.46 16.85
N SER A 788 5.23 12.80 17.17
CA SER A 788 4.76 11.59 16.46
C SER A 788 4.00 11.86 15.16
N VAL A 789 3.30 13.00 15.05
CA VAL A 789 2.51 13.37 13.86
C VAL A 789 3.28 14.35 12.98
N PHE A 790 3.85 15.41 13.57
CA PHE A 790 4.54 16.46 12.81
C PHE A 790 6.04 16.20 12.64
N GLY A 791 6.63 15.26 13.38
CA GLY A 791 8.06 14.96 13.30
C GLY A 791 8.96 16.04 13.92
N ILE A 792 8.40 16.91 14.78
CA ILE A 792 9.13 18.02 15.42
C ILE A 792 8.96 18.00 16.93
N GLU A 793 10.02 18.35 17.67
CA GLU A 793 9.94 18.47 19.12
C GLU A 793 9.10 19.70 19.53
N ALA A 794 8.33 19.56 20.61
CA ALA A 794 7.56 20.65 21.15
C ALA A 794 8.44 21.63 21.92
N THR A 795 8.24 22.93 21.67
CA THR A 795 8.93 24.06 22.29
C THR A 795 7.90 25.14 22.63
N ASP A 796 8.26 26.09 23.48
CA ASP A 796 7.38 27.22 23.80
C ASP A 796 7.05 28.10 22.56
N ASP A 797 7.85 28.03 21.50
CA ASP A 797 7.67 28.82 20.28
C ASP A 797 6.73 28.16 19.25
N ASN A 798 6.59 26.82 19.28
CA ASN A 798 5.76 26.07 18.34
C ASN A 798 4.53 25.40 18.96
N LEU A 799 4.48 25.24 20.29
CA LEU A 799 3.31 24.76 21.02
C LEU A 799 2.92 25.79 22.08
N ILE A 800 2.04 26.71 21.70
CA ILE A 800 1.67 27.89 22.49
C ILE A 800 0.37 27.62 23.23
N GLN A 801 0.43 27.67 24.57
CA GLN A 801 -0.76 27.57 25.42
C GLN A 801 -1.35 28.96 25.69
N MET A 802 -2.67 29.12 25.67
CA MET A 802 -3.33 30.41 25.93
C MET A 802 -4.62 30.23 26.76
N PRO A 803 -4.87 31.06 27.78
CA PRO A 803 -6.18 31.08 28.46
C PRO A 803 -7.32 31.41 27.48
N GLU A 804 -8.41 30.66 27.55
CA GLU A 804 -9.59 30.82 26.67
C GLU A 804 -10.21 32.23 26.83
N SER A 805 -10.18 32.79 28.04
CA SER A 805 -10.79 34.10 28.39
C SER A 805 -10.15 35.33 27.73
N ILE A 806 -8.86 35.28 27.38
CA ILE A 806 -8.14 36.46 26.86
C ILE A 806 -8.18 36.56 25.33
N ALA A 807 -8.34 35.43 24.64
CA ALA A 807 -8.24 35.38 23.19
C ALA A 807 -9.29 36.25 22.47
N PRO A 808 -10.58 36.27 22.89
CA PRO A 808 -11.58 37.10 22.23
C PRO A 808 -11.27 38.59 22.23
N TYR A 809 -10.68 39.11 23.30
CA TYR A 809 -10.26 40.52 23.37
C TYR A 809 -9.28 40.88 22.24
N TYR A 810 -8.32 40.00 21.94
CA TYR A 810 -7.34 40.25 20.89
C TYR A 810 -7.95 40.30 19.49
N PHE A 811 -9.01 39.53 19.23
CA PHE A 811 -9.79 39.64 18.00
C PHE A 811 -10.48 41.02 17.90
N TYR A 812 -11.20 41.43 18.95
CA TYR A 812 -11.93 42.71 18.91
C TYR A 812 -10.98 43.91 18.82
N LYS A 813 -9.81 43.84 19.47
CA LYS A 813 -8.78 44.88 19.41
C LYS A 813 -8.26 45.17 18.00
N THR A 814 -8.21 44.16 17.12
CA THR A 814 -7.74 44.33 15.73
C THR A 814 -8.83 44.80 14.77
N HIS A 815 -10.07 45.02 15.23
CA HIS A 815 -11.20 45.47 14.42
C HIS A 815 -11.70 46.85 14.87
N PRO A 816 -10.90 47.93 14.68
CA PRO A 816 -11.20 49.26 15.21
C PRO A 816 -12.51 49.86 14.69
N ASP A 817 -12.93 49.46 13.48
CA ASP A 817 -14.19 49.89 12.84
C ASP A 817 -15.43 49.37 13.60
N ARG A 818 -15.28 48.28 14.34
CA ARG A 818 -16.32 47.70 15.20
C ARG A 818 -16.15 48.11 16.66
N PHE A 819 -14.99 48.69 17.04
CA PHE A 819 -14.61 48.82 18.44
C PHE A 819 -13.41 49.76 18.71
N LYS A 820 -13.56 50.76 19.59
CA LYS A 820 -12.44 51.59 20.08
C LYS A 820 -11.80 51.00 21.36
N ALA A 821 -11.12 49.87 21.20
CA ALA A 821 -10.53 49.06 22.29
C ALA A 821 -9.63 49.77 23.27
N ALA A 822 -8.75 50.61 22.75
CA ALA A 822 -7.63 51.11 23.52
C ALA A 822 -8.04 52.17 24.56
N ALA A 823 -9.20 52.81 24.40
CA ALA A 823 -9.57 54.03 25.12
C ALA A 823 -10.62 53.83 26.24
N SER A 824 -10.88 52.60 26.69
CA SER A 824 -11.82 52.36 27.80
C SER A 824 -11.65 50.99 28.47
N THR A 825 -12.20 50.84 29.67
CA THR A 825 -12.28 49.56 30.38
C THR A 825 -13.29 48.62 29.70
N VAL A 826 -12.91 47.34 29.56
CA VAL A 826 -13.64 46.30 28.81
C VAL A 826 -13.79 45.06 29.66
N ALA A 827 -14.98 44.44 29.63
CA ALA A 827 -15.21 43.09 30.13
C ALA A 827 -15.48 42.15 28.95
N SER A 828 -14.60 41.16 28.73
CA SER A 828 -14.75 40.12 27.72
C SER A 828 -15.26 38.84 28.38
N ILE A 829 -16.39 38.31 27.90
CA ILE A 829 -17.08 37.15 28.48
C ILE A 829 -17.26 36.08 27.40
N ASP A 830 -16.53 34.98 27.52
CA ASP A 830 -16.69 33.80 26.66
C ASP A 830 -17.69 32.84 27.30
N ILE A 831 -18.84 32.63 26.66
CA ILE A 831 -19.90 31.75 27.16
C ILE A 831 -19.81 30.42 26.42
N GLY A 832 -19.31 29.39 27.11
CA GLY A 832 -19.24 28.03 26.61
C GLY A 832 -20.55 27.25 26.80
N GLY A 833 -20.45 25.93 26.65
CA GLY A 833 -21.52 25.01 27.04
C GLY A 833 -21.60 24.82 28.55
N GLY A 834 -20.45 24.63 29.21
CA GLY A 834 -20.38 24.29 30.65
C GLY A 834 -19.75 25.34 31.55
N THR A 835 -18.95 26.26 31.00
CA THR A 835 -18.26 27.33 31.75
C THR A 835 -18.44 28.66 31.05
N SER A 836 -18.42 29.75 31.83
CA SER A 836 -18.23 31.10 31.32
C SER A 836 -16.90 31.65 31.84
N ASP A 837 -16.10 32.19 30.94
CA ASP A 837 -14.74 32.64 31.17
C ASP A 837 -14.67 34.16 30.94
N VAL A 838 -14.19 34.92 31.92
CA VAL A 838 -14.24 36.39 31.92
C VAL A 838 -12.84 36.98 32.03
N ALA A 839 -12.54 37.96 31.18
CA ALA A 839 -11.32 38.76 31.24
C ALA A 839 -11.65 40.26 31.24
N VAL A 840 -11.05 41.02 32.16
CA VAL A 840 -11.22 42.47 32.25
C VAL A 840 -9.91 43.16 31.88
N PHE A 841 -10.00 44.14 30.98
CA PHE A 841 -8.89 44.97 30.54
C PHE A 841 -9.18 46.43 30.88
N GLN A 842 -8.28 47.08 31.61
CA GLN A 842 -8.35 48.53 31.81
C GLN A 842 -7.91 49.30 30.55
N GLU A 843 -8.29 50.57 30.49
CA GLU A 843 -7.89 51.49 29.43
C GLU A 843 -6.36 51.46 29.19
N ASN A 844 -5.96 51.40 27.91
CA ASN A 844 -4.57 51.30 27.46
C ASN A 844 -3.75 50.11 28.02
N SER A 845 -4.37 49.12 28.68
CA SER A 845 -3.67 47.93 29.16
C SER A 845 -3.46 46.91 28.03
N ALA A 846 -2.24 46.41 27.89
CA ALA A 846 -1.93 45.29 27.00
C ALA A 846 -2.20 43.92 27.64
N ARG A 847 -2.38 43.87 28.97
CA ARG A 847 -2.57 42.64 29.76
C ARG A 847 -3.91 42.67 30.50
N PRO A 848 -4.53 41.51 30.77
CA PRO A 848 -5.73 41.46 31.59
C PRO A 848 -5.41 41.92 33.02
N THR A 849 -6.29 42.73 33.58
CA THR A 849 -6.23 43.14 34.99
C THR A 849 -6.89 42.09 35.90
N LEU A 850 -7.87 41.37 35.37
CA LEU A 850 -8.60 40.35 36.11
C LEU A 850 -9.08 39.24 35.18
N LEU A 851 -8.97 38.00 35.65
CA LEU A 851 -9.43 36.80 34.99
C LEU A 851 -10.26 35.93 35.95
N THR A 852 -11.40 35.41 35.49
CA THR A 852 -12.23 34.46 36.26
C THR A 852 -12.93 33.46 35.35
N SER A 853 -13.35 32.33 35.92
CA SER A 853 -14.07 31.26 35.21
C SER A 853 -15.00 30.56 36.20
N PHE A 854 -16.24 30.33 35.79
CA PHE A 854 -17.27 29.73 36.65
C PHE A 854 -18.23 28.82 35.88
N ARG A 855 -18.81 27.83 36.57
CA ARG A 855 -19.73 26.82 35.98
C ARG A 855 -21.16 27.32 35.85
N PHE A 856 -21.34 28.41 35.13
CA PHE A 856 -22.65 28.94 34.75
C PHE A 856 -22.63 29.37 33.28
N ALA A 857 -23.28 28.59 32.42
CA ALA A 857 -23.15 28.68 30.97
C ALA A 857 -24.41 28.15 30.27
N ALA A 858 -24.40 27.91 28.95
CA ALA A 858 -25.60 27.52 28.22
C ALA A 858 -26.29 26.25 28.77
N ASN A 859 -25.52 25.26 29.26
CA ASN A 859 -26.08 24.04 29.86
C ASN A 859 -26.78 24.29 31.20
N SER A 860 -26.62 25.46 31.82
CA SER A 860 -27.44 25.85 32.98
C SER A 860 -28.92 26.03 32.62
N ILE A 861 -29.24 26.26 31.35
CA ILE A 861 -30.60 26.29 30.81
C ILE A 861 -30.94 24.99 30.07
N PHE A 862 -30.04 24.52 29.21
CA PHE A 862 -30.31 23.44 28.26
C PHE A 862 -29.87 22.04 28.70
N GLY A 863 -29.18 21.92 29.84
CA GLY A 863 -28.70 20.65 30.40
C GLY A 863 -29.58 20.10 31.51
N ASP A 864 -29.14 19.00 32.11
CA ASP A 864 -29.85 18.28 33.19
C ASP A 864 -29.47 18.75 34.62
N ALA A 865 -28.92 19.97 34.75
CA ALA A 865 -28.41 20.55 36.00
C ALA A 865 -27.45 19.61 36.77
N TYR A 866 -27.91 19.05 37.89
CA TYR A 866 -27.10 18.20 38.79
C TYR A 866 -27.45 16.72 38.73
N SER A 867 -28.38 16.32 37.86
CA SER A 867 -28.81 14.93 37.74
C SER A 867 -27.80 14.12 36.93
N ASP A 868 -27.35 12.98 37.48
CA ASP A 868 -26.57 11.99 36.72
C ASP A 868 -27.44 11.15 35.79
N VAL A 869 -28.75 11.10 36.07
CA VAL A 869 -29.72 10.42 35.21
C VAL A 869 -30.14 11.41 34.13
N PRO A 870 -29.99 11.09 32.84
CA PRO A 870 -30.46 11.95 31.76
C PRO A 870 -31.99 12.19 31.85
N GLN A 871 -32.41 13.45 31.70
CA GLN A 871 -33.79 13.89 31.97
C GLN A 871 -34.49 14.56 30.79
N GLY A 872 -33.94 14.48 29.58
CA GLY A 872 -34.48 15.11 28.37
C GLY A 872 -35.91 14.69 28.01
N ASP A 873 -36.31 13.46 28.37
CA ASP A 873 -37.67 12.93 28.22
C ASP A 873 -38.62 13.34 29.36
N THR A 874 -38.14 14.08 30.35
CA THR A 874 -38.94 14.61 31.46
C THR A 874 -39.00 16.13 31.44
N ASN A 875 -38.00 16.80 30.87
CA ASN A 875 -37.92 18.26 30.70
C ASN A 875 -39.12 18.79 29.86
N PRO A 876 -40.05 19.58 30.45
CA PRO A 876 -41.25 20.04 29.76
C PRO A 876 -40.97 20.98 28.58
N MET A 877 -39.93 21.81 28.67
CA MET A 877 -39.50 22.68 27.57
C MET A 877 -39.06 21.83 26.38
N LEU A 878 -38.20 20.83 26.62
CA LEU A 878 -37.74 19.93 25.55
C LEU A 878 -38.88 19.13 24.94
N LYS A 879 -39.79 18.55 25.75
CA LYS A 879 -40.95 17.82 25.24
C LYS A 879 -41.78 18.64 24.25
N LYS A 880 -42.04 19.91 24.58
CA LYS A 880 -42.80 20.83 23.72
C LYS A 880 -42.14 20.95 22.34
N TYR A 881 -40.85 21.24 22.30
CA TYR A 881 -40.15 21.50 21.04
C TYR A 881 -39.75 20.24 20.28
N VAL A 882 -39.42 19.14 20.95
CA VAL A 882 -39.25 17.83 20.31
C VAL A 882 -40.54 17.42 19.60
N THR A 883 -41.70 17.58 20.25
CA THR A 883 -43.01 17.31 19.61
C THR A 883 -43.23 18.22 18.41
N TYR A 884 -42.88 19.50 18.50
CA TYR A 884 -43.00 20.46 17.40
C TYR A 884 -42.17 20.03 16.18
N PHE A 885 -40.87 19.76 16.37
CA PHE A 885 -39.99 19.35 15.27
C PHE A 885 -40.33 17.97 14.72
N LYS A 886 -40.73 17.03 15.58
CA LYS A 886 -41.18 15.70 15.15
C LYS A 886 -42.39 15.79 14.21
N ASN A 887 -43.40 16.59 14.59
CA ASN A 887 -44.55 16.86 13.71
C ASN A 887 -44.14 17.51 12.39
N LEU A 888 -43.11 18.38 12.37
CA LEU A 888 -42.61 18.96 11.12
C LEU A 888 -41.93 17.92 10.23
N PHE A 889 -41.14 17.02 10.80
CA PHE A 889 -40.45 15.97 10.06
C PHE A 889 -41.41 14.90 9.54
N ASP A 890 -42.40 14.51 10.34
CA ASP A 890 -43.44 13.53 9.96
C ASP A 890 -44.32 13.99 8.78
N ASN A 891 -44.39 15.30 8.50
CA ASN A 891 -45.18 15.84 7.39
C ASN A 891 -44.59 15.52 5.99
N ASP A 892 -43.31 15.17 5.90
CA ASP A 892 -42.62 14.86 4.63
C ASP A 892 -41.46 13.88 4.88
N GLU A 893 -41.79 12.59 5.00
CA GLU A 893 -40.84 11.51 5.31
C GLU A 893 -39.75 11.36 4.24
N ASP A 894 -40.08 11.58 2.96
CA ASP A 894 -39.10 11.51 1.86
C ASP A 894 -38.01 12.57 2.01
N LYS A 895 -38.37 13.77 2.50
CA LYS A 895 -37.43 14.89 2.66
C LYS A 895 -36.74 14.92 4.02
N TYR A 896 -37.45 14.61 5.10
CA TYR A 896 -36.96 14.78 6.47
C TYR A 896 -36.81 13.47 7.25
N GLY A 897 -37.04 12.31 6.64
CA GLY A 897 -36.97 11.01 7.31
C GLY A 897 -35.61 10.74 7.98
N GLU A 898 -34.50 11.16 7.38
CA GLU A 898 -33.17 11.07 8.00
C GLU A 898 -33.07 11.94 9.27
N LEU A 899 -33.57 13.19 9.23
CA LEU A 899 -33.60 14.07 10.39
C LEU A 899 -34.50 13.51 11.50
N ASN A 900 -35.63 12.90 11.13
CA ASN A 900 -36.52 12.24 12.08
C ASN A 900 -35.84 11.06 12.78
N GLY A 901 -35.14 10.21 12.01
CA GLY A 901 -34.35 9.10 12.54
C GLY A 901 -33.23 9.56 13.47
N ILE A 902 -32.55 10.68 13.15
CA ILE A 902 -31.54 11.29 14.04
C ILE A 902 -32.19 11.82 15.31
N LEU A 903 -33.34 12.51 15.21
CA LEU A 903 -34.08 13.01 16.38
C LEU A 903 -34.47 11.86 17.31
N ASP A 904 -34.94 10.74 16.77
CA ASP A 904 -35.32 9.56 17.55
C ASP A 904 -34.12 8.92 18.26
N ASP A 905 -32.98 8.75 17.59
CA ASP A 905 -31.75 8.21 18.21
C ASP A 905 -31.22 9.13 19.32
N ILE A 906 -31.20 10.44 19.09
CA ILE A 906 -30.72 11.41 20.09
C ILE A 906 -31.69 11.47 21.28
N THR A 907 -33.01 11.45 21.03
CA THR A 907 -34.02 11.49 22.09
C THR A 907 -34.02 10.21 22.92
N ALA A 908 -33.72 9.05 22.32
CA ALA A 908 -33.60 7.77 23.04
C ALA A 908 -32.48 7.79 24.11
N LYS A 909 -31.45 8.62 23.94
CA LYS A 909 -30.36 8.82 24.93
C LYS A 909 -30.77 9.70 26.10
N ARG A 910 -31.91 10.40 25.99
CA ARG A 910 -32.53 11.23 27.04
C ARG A 910 -31.64 12.36 27.58
N LYS A 911 -30.55 12.74 26.90
CA LYS A 911 -29.65 13.82 27.36
C LYS A 911 -30.13 15.18 26.86
N SER A 912 -30.44 16.08 27.79
CA SER A 912 -31.03 17.38 27.42
C SER A 912 -30.10 18.23 26.55
N GLU A 913 -28.81 18.30 26.84
CA GLU A 913 -27.89 19.12 26.04
C GLU A 913 -27.70 18.60 24.60
N ASP A 914 -27.76 17.28 24.39
CA ASP A 914 -27.61 16.66 23.06
C ASP A 914 -28.88 16.89 22.21
N ILE A 915 -30.06 16.78 22.83
CA ILE A 915 -31.33 17.07 22.15
C ILE A 915 -31.39 18.54 21.74
N ASN A 916 -31.10 19.47 22.67
CA ASN A 916 -31.07 20.91 22.35
C ASN A 916 -30.07 21.25 21.25
N ALA A 917 -28.86 20.67 21.31
CA ALA A 917 -27.84 20.89 20.28
C ALA A 917 -28.33 20.47 18.89
N PHE A 918 -28.99 19.32 18.77
CA PHE A 918 -29.61 18.89 17.53
C PHE A 918 -30.70 19.86 17.06
N LEU A 919 -31.63 20.28 17.93
CA LEU A 919 -32.68 21.23 17.56
C LEU A 919 -32.11 22.57 17.03
N PHE A 920 -31.02 23.07 17.61
CA PHE A 920 -30.30 24.23 17.08
C PHE A 920 -29.56 23.95 15.75
N SER A 921 -29.17 22.71 15.47
CA SER A 921 -28.51 22.38 14.20
C SER A 921 -29.51 22.30 13.03
N VAL A 922 -30.78 21.99 13.30
CA VAL A 922 -31.82 21.82 12.27
C VAL A 922 -31.93 23.04 11.36
N GLU A 923 -31.85 24.28 11.86
CA GLU A 923 -31.99 25.48 11.02
C GLU A 923 -30.89 25.61 9.94
N ASN A 924 -29.75 24.95 10.15
CA ASN A 924 -28.57 25.01 9.27
C ASN A 924 -28.40 23.73 8.42
N ASN A 925 -29.24 22.71 8.58
CA ASN A 925 -29.12 21.46 7.82
C ASN A 925 -29.50 21.66 6.34
N LYS A 926 -28.84 20.93 5.43
CA LYS A 926 -29.07 20.99 3.97
C LYS A 926 -30.55 20.85 3.56
N ALA A 927 -31.35 20.07 4.29
CA ALA A 927 -32.75 19.82 3.97
C ALA A 927 -33.71 20.98 4.37
N THR A 928 -33.31 21.81 5.32
CA THR A 928 -34.14 22.79 6.04
C THR A 928 -33.61 24.22 5.97
N LYS A 929 -32.36 24.41 5.53
CA LYS A 929 -31.70 25.72 5.39
C LYS A 929 -32.57 26.70 4.62
N ASN A 930 -32.58 27.97 5.07
CA ASN A 930 -33.40 29.06 4.53
C ASN A 930 -34.92 28.93 4.78
N ASN A 931 -35.36 28.09 5.72
CA ASN A 931 -36.75 28.04 6.16
C ASN A 931 -36.88 28.41 7.65
N PRO A 932 -37.46 29.58 7.99
CA PRO A 932 -37.52 30.08 9.36
C PRO A 932 -38.40 29.23 10.29
N VAL A 933 -39.29 28.39 9.75
CA VAL A 933 -40.13 27.46 10.54
C VAL A 933 -39.29 26.47 11.35
N PHE A 934 -38.07 26.19 10.89
CA PHE A 934 -37.12 25.31 11.58
C PHE A 934 -36.15 26.04 12.53
N SER A 935 -36.30 27.36 12.73
CA SER A 935 -35.42 28.10 13.65
C SER A 935 -35.83 27.89 15.11
N TYR A 936 -35.02 27.10 15.83
CA TYR A 936 -35.23 26.89 17.26
C TYR A 936 -35.02 28.17 18.09
N ASN A 937 -34.10 29.04 17.65
CA ASN A 937 -33.87 30.34 18.30
C ASN A 937 -35.13 31.22 18.28
N GLU A 938 -35.81 31.33 17.13
CA GLU A 938 -37.04 32.12 17.00
C GLU A 938 -38.19 31.56 17.85
N LEU A 939 -38.31 30.22 17.92
CA LEU A 939 -39.30 29.53 18.73
C LEU A 939 -39.11 29.74 20.24
N LEU A 940 -37.86 29.85 20.70
CA LEU A 940 -37.54 30.19 22.09
C LEU A 940 -37.70 31.69 22.35
N ASN A 941 -37.36 32.53 21.37
CA ASN A 941 -37.46 33.99 21.46
C ASN A 941 -38.92 34.44 21.61
N THR A 942 -39.85 33.75 20.94
CA THR A 942 -41.28 34.08 20.92
C THR A 942 -42.12 33.31 21.95
N ASP A 943 -41.52 32.42 22.75
CA ASP A 943 -42.22 31.73 23.83
C ASP A 943 -42.41 32.64 25.06
N SER A 944 -43.53 33.36 25.09
CA SER A 944 -43.87 34.32 26.16
C SER A 944 -43.83 33.74 27.56
N ALA A 945 -44.05 32.43 27.71
CA ALA A 945 -44.08 31.76 29.00
C ALA A 945 -42.67 31.48 29.55
N ARG A 946 -41.71 31.18 28.66
CA ARG A 946 -40.36 30.73 29.02
C ARG A 946 -39.28 31.77 28.77
N LYS A 947 -39.58 32.84 28.02
CA LYS A 947 -38.66 33.93 27.69
C LYS A 947 -37.93 34.51 28.90
N LEU A 948 -38.61 34.60 30.05
CA LEU A 948 -38.05 35.10 31.30
C LEU A 948 -36.81 34.32 31.79
N LEU A 949 -36.71 33.02 31.46
CA LEU A 949 -35.56 32.17 31.82
C LEU A 949 -34.25 32.70 31.19
N PHE A 950 -34.31 33.08 29.91
CA PHE A 950 -33.15 33.57 29.17
C PHE A 950 -32.72 34.95 29.65
N ILE A 951 -33.69 35.82 29.97
CA ILE A 951 -33.43 37.13 30.58
C ILE A 951 -32.80 36.94 31.96
N TYR A 952 -33.35 36.06 32.79
CA TYR A 952 -32.81 35.75 34.12
C TYR A 952 -31.38 35.23 34.05
N PHE A 953 -31.09 34.30 33.15
CA PHE A 953 -29.71 33.83 32.91
C PHE A 953 -28.76 34.97 32.54
N TYR A 954 -29.15 35.82 31.59
CA TYR A 954 -28.33 36.94 31.14
C TYR A 954 -28.06 37.97 32.24
N VAL A 955 -29.10 38.39 32.95
CA VAL A 955 -29.01 39.36 34.05
C VAL A 955 -28.13 38.81 35.17
N THR A 956 -28.23 37.51 35.49
CA THR A 956 -27.41 36.86 36.54
C THR A 956 -25.92 37.00 36.22
N LEU A 957 -25.56 36.73 34.97
CA LEU A 957 -24.17 36.76 34.51
C LEU A 957 -23.60 38.18 34.54
N ILE A 958 -24.34 39.18 34.04
CA ILE A 958 -23.91 40.58 34.11
C ILE A 958 -23.83 41.07 35.57
N TYR A 959 -24.81 40.72 36.41
CA TYR A 959 -24.85 41.07 37.82
C TYR A 959 -23.59 40.58 38.56
N TYR A 960 -23.20 39.32 38.34
CA TYR A 960 -22.00 38.74 38.91
C TYR A 960 -20.73 39.50 38.48
N VAL A 961 -20.56 39.71 37.17
CA VAL A 961 -19.36 40.37 36.61
C VAL A 961 -19.25 41.80 37.11
N ALA A 962 -20.35 42.57 37.11
CA ALA A 962 -20.34 43.95 37.55
C ALA A 962 -20.03 44.09 39.06
N ASN A 963 -20.60 43.24 39.91
CA ASN A 963 -20.29 43.24 41.35
C ASN A 963 -18.84 42.83 41.62
N MET A 964 -18.34 41.82 40.92
CA MET A 964 -16.94 41.40 41.00
C MET A 964 -15.99 42.57 40.64
N MET A 965 -16.27 43.27 39.54
CA MET A 965 -15.47 44.43 39.12
C MET A 965 -15.55 45.58 40.15
N LYS A 966 -16.74 45.93 40.64
CA LYS A 966 -16.94 46.98 41.67
C LYS A 966 -16.17 46.63 42.96
N LYS A 967 -16.26 45.39 43.42
CA LYS A 967 -15.56 44.91 44.63
C LYS A 967 -14.05 44.99 44.50
N ARG A 968 -13.51 44.78 43.29
CA ARG A 968 -12.08 44.89 42.98
C ARG A 968 -11.62 46.31 42.66
N GLY A 969 -12.49 47.32 42.78
CA GLY A 969 -12.15 48.72 42.55
C GLY A 969 -11.86 49.05 41.08
N LEU A 970 -12.38 48.25 40.14
CA LEU A 970 -12.24 48.50 38.72
C LEU A 970 -13.29 49.51 38.24
N GLN A 971 -12.98 50.28 37.20
CA GLN A 971 -13.94 51.20 36.58
C GLN A 971 -15.06 50.42 35.87
N LYS A 972 -16.27 50.99 35.84
CA LYS A 972 -17.39 50.41 35.08
C LYS A 972 -17.01 50.24 33.60
N PRO A 973 -17.27 49.08 32.98
CA PRO A 973 -16.83 48.80 31.62
C PRO A 973 -17.67 49.59 30.61
N ARG A 974 -17.03 50.31 29.70
CA ARG A 974 -17.75 50.95 28.58
C ARG A 974 -18.17 49.94 27.51
N ASN A 975 -17.54 48.76 27.50
CA ASN A 975 -17.83 47.72 26.55
C ASN A 975 -17.88 46.35 27.22
N VAL A 976 -18.93 45.60 26.93
CA VAL A 976 -19.05 44.19 27.32
C VAL A 976 -19.05 43.34 26.05
N MET A 977 -18.07 42.46 25.92
CA MET A 977 -17.92 41.61 24.74
C MET A 977 -18.37 40.19 25.03
N PHE A 978 -18.98 39.55 24.04
CA PHE A 978 -19.39 38.16 24.12
C PHE A 978 -18.80 37.31 23.00
N SER A 979 -18.32 36.14 23.37
CA SER A 979 -17.87 35.08 22.45
C SER A 979 -18.35 33.70 22.91
N GLY A 980 -18.02 32.67 22.13
CA GLY A 980 -18.32 31.27 22.45
C GLY A 980 -19.70 30.84 21.98
N THR A 981 -19.89 29.53 21.74
CA THR A 981 -21.17 29.03 21.19
C THR A 981 -22.37 29.33 22.09
N GLY A 982 -22.17 29.39 23.41
CA GLY A 982 -23.22 29.69 24.38
C GLY A 982 -23.73 31.13 24.30
N SER A 983 -22.98 32.07 23.70
CA SER A 983 -23.44 33.45 23.51
C SER A 983 -24.61 33.56 22.52
N LYS A 984 -24.92 32.50 21.77
CA LYS A 984 -26.14 32.42 20.94
C LYS A 984 -27.42 32.51 21.77
N VAL A 985 -27.38 32.15 23.06
CA VAL A 985 -28.50 32.37 24.00
C VAL A 985 -28.92 33.85 24.02
N LEU A 986 -28.00 34.77 23.77
CA LEU A 986 -28.29 36.20 23.74
C LEU A 986 -29.19 36.61 22.58
N ASP A 987 -29.25 35.82 21.50
CA ASP A 987 -30.19 36.04 20.39
C ASP A 987 -31.62 35.64 20.79
N ILE A 988 -31.77 34.75 21.78
CA ILE A 988 -33.05 34.40 22.39
C ILE A 988 -33.50 35.49 23.35
N VAL A 989 -32.58 36.17 24.05
CA VAL A 989 -32.91 37.26 24.99
C VAL A 989 -33.56 38.44 24.27
N GLY A 990 -32.91 38.96 23.22
CA GLY A 990 -33.41 40.11 22.49
C GLY A 990 -32.47 40.62 21.40
N SER A 991 -32.89 41.71 20.77
CA SER A 991 -32.15 42.52 19.82
C SER A 991 -30.91 43.18 20.45
N GLN A 992 -30.06 43.79 19.61
CA GLN A 992 -28.85 44.47 20.08
C GLN A 992 -29.16 45.64 21.03
N GLU A 993 -30.17 46.45 20.69
CA GLU A 993 -30.61 47.59 21.50
C GLU A 993 -31.14 47.15 22.87
N GLU A 994 -31.84 46.02 22.91
CA GLU A 994 -32.34 45.44 24.15
C GLU A 994 -31.20 44.91 25.03
N LEU A 995 -30.18 44.27 24.45
CA LEU A 995 -29.00 43.83 25.20
C LEU A 995 -28.20 45.01 25.74
N ASP A 996 -28.02 46.08 24.96
CA ASP A 996 -27.38 47.31 25.40
C ASP A 996 -28.12 47.92 26.59
N LEU A 997 -29.44 48.06 26.47
CA LEU A 997 -30.31 48.57 27.53
C LEU A 997 -30.21 47.73 28.82
N LEU A 998 -30.36 46.40 28.71
CA LEU A 998 -30.33 45.50 29.87
C LEU A 998 -28.99 45.62 30.60
N THR A 999 -27.90 45.53 29.86
CA THR A 999 -26.54 45.51 30.42
C THR A 999 -26.17 46.85 31.02
N GLN A 1000 -26.47 47.94 30.31
CA GLN A 1000 -26.24 49.30 30.81
C GLN A 1000 -26.99 49.51 32.13
N THR A 1001 -28.27 49.18 32.19
CA THR A 1001 -29.12 49.39 33.37
C THR A 1001 -28.59 48.62 34.58
N ILE A 1002 -28.19 47.35 34.41
CA ILE A 1002 -27.63 46.54 35.50
C ILE A 1002 -26.34 47.15 36.03
N ILE A 1003 -25.43 47.57 35.15
CA ILE A 1003 -24.14 48.14 35.55
C ILE A 1003 -24.35 49.50 36.25
N GLU A 1004 -25.23 50.37 35.73
CA GLU A 1004 -25.54 51.66 36.34
C GLU A 1004 -26.12 51.50 37.75
N GLU A 1005 -26.98 50.50 37.97
CA GLU A 1005 -27.54 50.22 39.29
C GLU A 1005 -26.50 49.66 40.25
N ILE A 1006 -25.64 48.74 39.80
CA ILE A 1006 -24.59 48.16 40.64
C ILE A 1006 -23.55 49.22 40.99
N TYR A 1007 -23.13 50.07 40.06
CA TYR A 1007 -22.16 51.13 40.31
C TYR A 1007 -22.76 52.40 40.94
N GLU A 1008 -24.10 52.51 40.97
CA GLU A 1008 -24.82 53.70 41.41
C GLU A 1008 -24.43 54.96 40.59
N GLU A 1009 -24.06 54.76 39.32
CA GLU A 1009 -23.48 55.80 38.45
C GLU A 1009 -23.90 55.61 36.99
N LYS A 1010 -24.63 56.59 36.42
CA LYS A 1010 -25.13 56.53 35.03
C LYS A 1010 -24.03 56.70 33.98
N TYR A 1011 -24.18 56.09 32.80
CA TYR A 1011 -23.33 56.38 31.64
C TYR A 1011 -23.74 57.69 30.97
N ASP A 1012 -22.76 58.36 30.36
CA ASP A 1012 -23.06 59.42 29.38
C ASP A 1012 -23.78 58.82 28.16
N ASN A 1013 -24.61 59.61 27.50
CA ASN A 1013 -25.43 59.13 26.39
C ASN A 1013 -24.55 58.56 25.25
N GLY A 1014 -24.80 57.29 24.88
CA GLY A 1014 -24.02 56.58 23.86
C GLY A 1014 -22.62 56.13 24.28
N ALA A 1015 -22.27 56.19 25.58
CA ALA A 1015 -20.95 55.82 26.09
C ALA A 1015 -20.77 54.32 26.41
N PHE A 1016 -21.80 53.49 26.19
CA PHE A 1016 -21.82 52.06 26.49
C PHE A 1016 -22.23 51.24 25.26
N ALA A 1017 -21.62 50.07 25.07
CA ALA A 1017 -22.03 49.11 24.04
C ALA A 1017 -21.75 47.65 24.43
N VAL A 1018 -22.68 46.76 24.10
CA VAL A 1018 -22.47 45.32 24.06
C VAL A 1018 -21.96 44.92 22.67
N VAL A 1019 -20.86 44.19 22.61
CA VAL A 1019 -20.26 43.75 21.34
C VAL A 1019 -20.34 42.24 21.25
N LYS A 1020 -21.01 41.71 20.22
CA LYS A 1020 -21.06 40.27 19.95
C LYS A 1020 -20.93 39.97 18.46
N GLU A 1021 -20.26 38.88 18.12
CA GLU A 1021 -20.27 38.33 16.76
C GLU A 1021 -21.41 37.33 16.63
N LYS A 1022 -22.44 37.68 15.86
CA LYS A 1022 -23.65 36.87 15.72
C LYS A 1022 -23.44 35.62 14.88
N THR A 1023 -22.64 35.74 13.81
CA THR A 1023 -22.58 34.68 12.79
C THR A 1023 -21.64 33.56 13.21
N ARG A 1024 -20.50 33.91 13.84
CA ARG A 1024 -19.36 33.01 14.02
C ARG A 1024 -18.71 33.15 15.41
N PRO A 1025 -19.48 33.11 16.52
CA PRO A 1025 -18.97 33.42 17.86
C PRO A 1025 -17.88 32.46 18.36
N LYS A 1026 -17.89 31.19 17.91
CA LYS A 1026 -16.88 30.18 18.30
C LYS A 1026 -15.53 30.37 17.58
N GLN A 1027 -15.50 31.09 16.47
CA GLN A 1027 -14.27 31.32 15.68
C GLN A 1027 -13.37 32.39 16.32
N ILE A 1028 -13.97 33.31 17.06
CA ILE A 1028 -13.29 34.46 17.67
C ILE A 1028 -12.11 34.03 18.55
N THR A 1029 -12.28 33.00 19.38
CA THR A 1029 -11.22 32.52 20.29
C THR A 1029 -9.97 32.12 19.50
N CYS A 1030 -10.14 31.29 18.46
CA CYS A 1030 -9.03 30.89 17.60
C CYS A 1030 -8.42 32.07 16.83
N GLN A 1031 -9.24 32.92 16.21
CA GLN A 1031 -8.76 34.07 15.44
C GLN A 1031 -7.99 35.06 16.32
N GLY A 1032 -8.50 35.36 17.52
CA GLY A 1032 -7.84 36.22 18.49
C GLY A 1032 -6.50 35.67 18.97
N GLY A 1033 -6.43 34.35 19.20
CA GLY A 1033 -5.17 33.67 19.49
C GLY A 1033 -4.15 33.82 18.36
N LEU A 1034 -4.57 33.60 17.11
CA LEU A 1034 -3.71 33.77 15.92
C LEU A 1034 -3.22 35.21 15.75
N TYR A 1035 -4.10 36.21 15.94
CA TYR A 1035 -3.71 37.61 15.88
C TYR A 1035 -2.68 37.96 16.96
N GLN A 1036 -2.85 37.45 18.19
CA GLN A 1036 -1.92 37.71 19.29
C GLN A 1036 -0.55 37.08 19.04
N VAL A 1037 -0.47 35.88 18.48
CA VAL A 1037 0.84 35.19 18.25
C VAL A 1037 1.46 35.48 16.89
N ARG A 1038 0.92 36.45 16.14
CA ARG A 1038 1.41 36.83 14.82
C ARG A 1038 2.87 37.28 14.85
N ASP A 1039 3.28 37.95 15.92
CA ASP A 1039 4.65 38.40 16.14
C ASP A 1039 5.25 37.89 17.46
N LYS A 1040 6.56 38.10 17.65
CA LYS A 1040 7.28 37.67 18.86
C LYS A 1040 6.86 38.41 20.12
N SER A 1041 6.44 39.68 20.00
CA SER A 1041 6.01 40.48 21.16
C SER A 1041 4.74 39.92 21.77
N GLY A 1042 3.76 39.60 20.94
CA GLY A 1042 2.50 39.03 21.41
C GLY A 1042 2.64 37.62 21.97
N MET A 1043 3.53 36.78 21.41
CA MET A 1043 3.90 35.48 21.99
C MET A 1043 4.52 35.63 23.39
N MET A 1044 5.44 36.59 23.56
CA MET A 1044 6.05 36.87 24.87
C MET A 1044 5.02 37.30 25.90
N GLN A 1045 4.05 38.15 25.54
CA GLN A 1045 2.96 38.55 26.44
C GLN A 1045 2.13 37.35 26.90
N VAL A 1046 1.83 36.41 26.01
CA VAL A 1046 1.10 35.18 26.35
C VAL A 1046 1.92 34.31 27.30
N LYS A 1047 3.24 34.20 27.08
CA LYS A 1047 4.16 33.46 27.96
C LYS A 1047 4.22 34.08 29.36
N GLU A 1048 4.26 35.40 29.46
CA GLU A 1048 4.23 36.13 30.73
C GLU A 1048 2.92 35.88 31.49
N ILE A 1049 1.76 35.99 30.82
CA ILE A 1049 0.44 35.72 31.44
C ILE A 1049 0.37 34.29 31.98
N ASN A 1050 0.84 33.31 31.20
CA ASN A 1050 0.87 31.91 31.65
C ASN A 1050 1.82 31.70 32.85
N SER A 1051 2.94 32.42 32.89
CA SER A 1051 3.90 32.34 34.00
C SER A 1051 3.31 32.94 35.27
N GLU A 1052 2.60 34.06 35.15
CA GLU A 1052 1.88 34.67 36.28
C GLU A 1052 0.74 33.77 36.78
N LEU A 1053 -0.05 33.17 35.89
CA LEU A 1053 -1.13 32.24 36.27
C LEU A 1053 -0.64 30.94 36.94
N ALA A 1054 0.59 30.52 36.64
CA ALA A 1054 1.21 29.36 37.28
C ALA A 1054 1.74 29.66 38.69
N ASP A 1055 1.85 30.94 39.07
CA ASP A 1055 2.27 31.36 40.40
C ASP A 1055 1.12 31.19 41.42
N TYR A 1056 1.46 30.69 42.61
CA TYR A 1056 0.51 30.54 43.72
C TYR A 1056 -0.01 31.89 44.22
N ASP A 1057 0.82 32.93 44.15
CA ASP A 1057 0.48 34.29 44.59
C ASP A 1057 -0.08 35.17 43.47
N ASN A 1058 -0.56 34.57 42.37
CA ASN A 1058 -1.03 35.33 41.22
C ASN A 1058 -2.19 36.29 41.59
N THR A 1059 -2.08 37.54 41.13
CA THR A 1059 -3.03 38.61 41.48
C THR A 1059 -4.13 38.80 40.45
N ILE A 1060 -3.97 38.22 39.25
CA ILE A 1060 -4.91 38.39 38.14
C ILE A 1060 -6.08 37.40 38.19
N ARG A 1061 -5.92 36.19 38.75
CA ARG A 1061 -7.04 35.24 38.88
C ARG A 1061 -7.90 35.62 40.08
N THR A 1062 -9.22 35.63 39.90
CA THR A 1062 -10.18 35.90 40.99
C THR A 1062 -11.28 34.85 41.00
N ASN A 1063 -11.58 34.30 42.18
CA ASN A 1063 -12.87 33.66 42.47
C ASN A 1063 -13.66 34.57 43.41
N PHE A 1064 -14.72 35.21 42.92
CA PHE A 1064 -15.55 36.08 43.75
C PHE A 1064 -16.75 35.30 44.30
N SER A 1065 -16.85 35.22 45.62
CA SER A 1065 -17.88 34.45 46.32
C SER A 1065 -19.22 35.18 46.47
N LEU A 1066 -19.28 36.48 46.17
CA LEU A 1066 -20.38 37.41 46.45
C LEU A 1066 -20.76 37.60 47.94
N ILE A 1067 -20.23 36.79 48.84
CA ILE A 1067 -20.40 36.90 50.28
C ILE A 1067 -19.20 37.63 50.92
N ASN A 1068 -19.29 37.98 52.20
CA ASN A 1068 -18.21 38.66 52.92
C ASN A 1068 -17.08 37.70 53.34
N ARG A 1069 -16.61 36.87 52.39
CA ARG A 1069 -15.50 35.93 52.53
C ARG A 1069 -14.66 35.94 51.26
N GLU A 1070 -13.41 36.35 51.38
CA GLU A 1070 -12.51 36.43 50.22
C GLU A 1070 -12.08 35.07 49.70
N ARG A 1071 -11.94 34.06 50.57
CA ARG A 1071 -11.52 32.70 50.21
C ARG A 1071 -12.42 31.68 50.89
N ILE A 1072 -12.78 30.63 50.15
CA ILE A 1072 -13.52 29.47 50.67
C ILE A 1072 -12.72 28.23 50.31
N THR A 1073 -12.34 27.43 51.30
CA THR A 1073 -11.53 26.21 51.11
C THR A 1073 -12.38 24.94 51.18
N TYR A 1074 -11.82 23.82 50.75
CA TYR A 1074 -12.45 22.51 50.93
C TYR A 1074 -12.68 22.18 52.42
N SER A 1075 -11.76 22.58 53.31
CA SER A 1075 -11.88 22.41 54.76
C SER A 1075 -13.08 23.16 55.33
N ASP A 1076 -13.39 24.35 54.79
CA ASP A 1076 -14.53 25.14 55.22
C ASP A 1076 -15.86 24.47 54.85
N MET A 1077 -15.89 23.75 53.72
CA MET A 1077 -17.05 22.98 53.28
C MET A 1077 -17.12 21.58 53.88
N ALA A 1078 -16.02 21.05 54.42
CA ALA A 1078 -15.99 19.77 55.14
C ALA A 1078 -16.45 19.92 56.60
N ASP A 1079 -16.15 21.05 57.24
CA ASP A 1079 -16.67 21.37 58.58
C ASP A 1079 -18.17 21.68 58.54
N VAL A 1080 -18.96 20.94 59.33
CA VAL A 1080 -20.43 21.02 59.31
C VAL A 1080 -20.94 22.43 59.66
N ASN A 1081 -20.33 23.09 60.66
CA ASN A 1081 -20.80 24.40 61.14
C ASN A 1081 -20.42 25.52 60.16
N ARG A 1082 -19.19 25.49 59.65
CA ARG A 1082 -18.73 26.44 58.63
C ARG A 1082 -19.51 26.29 57.34
N ARG A 1083 -19.72 25.05 56.87
CA ARG A 1083 -20.55 24.76 55.70
C ARG A 1083 -21.96 25.32 55.88
N GLN A 1084 -22.61 25.07 57.01
CA GLN A 1084 -23.97 25.59 57.26
C GLN A 1084 -24.01 27.13 57.23
N THR A 1085 -22.98 27.79 57.75
CA THR A 1085 -22.88 29.25 57.73
C THR A 1085 -22.68 29.76 56.29
N ILE A 1086 -21.76 29.17 55.52
CA ILE A 1086 -21.50 29.53 54.13
C ILE A 1086 -22.74 29.31 53.27
N VAL A 1087 -23.42 28.17 53.44
CA VAL A 1087 -24.67 27.83 52.76
C VAL A 1087 -25.74 28.90 53.04
N ALA A 1088 -25.93 29.29 54.30
CA ALA A 1088 -26.89 30.33 54.66
C ALA A 1088 -26.53 31.70 54.05
N GLU A 1089 -25.26 32.10 54.09
CA GLU A 1089 -24.78 33.36 53.49
C GLU A 1089 -25.00 33.40 51.97
N VAL A 1090 -24.68 32.29 51.26
CA VAL A 1090 -24.87 32.19 49.80
C VAL A 1090 -26.35 32.19 49.43
N VAL A 1091 -27.18 31.44 50.16
CA VAL A 1091 -28.63 31.39 49.91
C VAL A 1091 -29.26 32.77 50.11
N GLU A 1092 -28.85 33.51 51.14
CA GLU A 1092 -29.36 34.86 51.38
C GLU A 1092 -28.94 35.84 50.28
N GLU A 1093 -27.71 35.73 49.78
CA GLU A 1093 -27.25 36.55 48.66
C GLU A 1093 -28.01 36.24 47.37
N VAL A 1094 -28.37 34.98 47.14
CA VAL A 1094 -29.22 34.57 46.00
C VAL A 1094 -30.64 35.12 46.15
N ARG A 1095 -31.20 35.18 47.37
CA ARG A 1095 -32.50 35.84 47.60
C ARG A 1095 -32.44 37.32 47.27
N ARG A 1096 -31.40 38.03 47.72
CA ARG A 1096 -31.19 39.44 47.39
C ARG A 1096 -31.07 39.66 45.89
N TYR A 1097 -30.33 38.79 45.20
CA TYR A 1097 -30.25 38.83 43.74
C TYR A 1097 -31.61 38.60 43.08
N ASN A 1098 -32.41 37.64 43.56
CA ASN A 1098 -33.75 37.39 43.02
C ASN A 1098 -34.70 38.58 43.23
N GLU A 1099 -34.60 39.26 44.37
CA GLU A 1099 -35.31 40.52 44.64
C GLU A 1099 -34.85 41.64 43.72
N PHE A 1100 -33.53 41.78 43.52
CA PHE A 1100 -32.95 42.70 42.55
C PHE A 1100 -33.50 42.45 41.15
N PHE A 1101 -33.51 41.19 40.69
CA PHE A 1101 -34.01 40.79 39.38
C PHE A 1101 -35.50 41.11 39.20
N LEU A 1102 -36.34 40.81 40.20
CA LEU A 1102 -37.76 41.14 40.15
C LEU A 1102 -37.99 42.65 40.06
N GLY A 1103 -37.29 43.43 40.89
CA GLY A 1103 -37.37 44.90 40.82
C GLY A 1103 -36.83 45.45 39.49
N PHE A 1104 -35.80 44.83 38.93
CA PHE A 1104 -35.25 45.15 37.62
C PHE A 1104 -36.28 44.92 36.51
N CYS A 1105 -36.95 43.76 36.50
CA CYS A 1105 -38.03 43.45 35.57
C CYS A 1105 -39.16 44.48 35.57
N ASP A 1106 -39.56 44.96 36.76
CA ASP A 1106 -40.58 46.00 36.91
C ASP A 1106 -40.10 47.33 36.31
N ARG A 1107 -38.84 47.73 36.56
CA ARG A 1107 -38.26 49.00 36.05
C ARG A 1107 -38.11 49.04 34.54
N ILE A 1108 -37.71 47.93 33.92
CA ILE A 1108 -37.54 47.86 32.46
C ILE A 1108 -38.85 47.56 31.71
N HIS A 1109 -39.97 47.36 32.43
CA HIS A 1109 -41.25 46.92 31.87
C HIS A 1109 -41.08 45.65 31.01
N VAL A 1110 -40.59 44.58 31.62
CA VAL A 1110 -40.19 43.36 30.90
C VAL A 1110 -41.34 42.71 30.11
N THR A 1111 -42.59 42.84 30.58
CA THR A 1111 -43.78 42.35 29.87
C THR A 1111 -43.99 43.05 28.53
N ASP A 1112 -43.79 44.37 28.53
CA ASP A 1112 -44.11 45.22 27.40
C ASP A 1112 -42.97 45.20 26.37
N ARG A 1113 -41.73 45.09 26.83
CA ARG A 1113 -40.54 45.13 25.97
C ARG A 1113 -40.12 43.77 25.43
N PHE A 1114 -40.24 42.69 26.21
CA PHE A 1114 -39.66 41.39 25.89
C PHE A 1114 -40.68 40.27 25.62
N LEU A 1115 -41.96 40.61 25.45
CA LEU A 1115 -43.05 39.65 25.21
C LEU A 1115 -43.19 38.59 26.31
N VAL A 1116 -42.82 38.91 27.55
CA VAL A 1116 -43.01 38.03 28.71
C VAL A 1116 -44.45 38.18 29.20
N ASP A 1117 -45.17 37.07 29.38
CA ASP A 1117 -46.51 37.17 29.95
C ASP A 1117 -46.51 37.41 31.47
N MET A 1118 -47.53 38.11 31.96
CA MET A 1118 -47.64 38.48 33.37
C MET A 1118 -47.77 37.24 34.29
N LYS A 1119 -48.33 36.14 33.78
CA LYS A 1119 -48.46 34.89 34.52
C LYS A 1119 -47.08 34.33 34.85
N SER A 1120 -46.13 34.39 33.92
CA SER A 1120 -44.77 33.91 34.07
C SER A 1120 -43.98 34.69 35.12
N ILE A 1121 -44.18 36.01 35.20
CA ILE A 1121 -43.58 36.84 36.27
C ILE A 1121 -44.13 36.44 37.63
N ASN A 1122 -45.44 36.25 37.75
CA ASN A 1122 -46.06 35.86 39.01
C ASN A 1122 -45.59 34.45 39.45
N THR A 1123 -45.56 33.50 38.53
CA THR A 1123 -45.02 32.15 38.76
C THR A 1123 -43.55 32.22 39.17
N PHE A 1124 -42.73 33.03 38.50
CA PHE A 1124 -41.32 33.22 38.87
C PHE A 1124 -41.18 33.74 40.30
N ARG A 1125 -41.96 34.76 40.69
CA ARG A 1125 -41.96 35.35 42.04
C ARG A 1125 -42.28 34.31 43.12
N GLU A 1126 -43.16 33.37 42.84
CA GLU A 1126 -43.56 32.31 43.78
C GLU A 1126 -42.56 31.15 43.88
N LEU A 1127 -41.77 30.91 42.84
CA LEU A 1127 -40.98 29.69 42.68
C LEU A 1127 -39.47 29.88 42.78
N VAL A 1128 -38.91 31.03 42.36
CA VAL A 1128 -37.45 31.18 42.21
C VAL A 1128 -36.68 30.96 43.52
N ASN A 1129 -37.29 31.30 44.67
CA ASN A 1129 -36.70 31.19 46.01
C ASN A 1129 -36.99 29.87 46.74
N ARG A 1130 -37.65 28.90 46.10
CA ARG A 1130 -37.92 27.57 46.71
C ARG A 1130 -36.66 26.70 46.70
N ASP A 1131 -36.45 25.97 47.80
CA ASP A 1131 -35.43 24.92 47.93
C ASP A 1131 -33.97 25.32 47.60
N LEU A 1132 -33.63 26.62 47.69
CA LEU A 1132 -32.30 27.15 47.37
C LEU A 1132 -31.16 26.43 48.11
N GLU A 1133 -31.35 26.17 49.41
CA GLU A 1133 -30.36 25.44 50.21
C GLU A 1133 -30.10 24.03 49.67
N HIS A 1134 -31.17 23.33 49.29
CA HIS A 1134 -31.07 21.99 48.72
C HIS A 1134 -30.32 22.01 47.39
N HIS A 1135 -30.66 22.96 46.50
CA HIS A 1135 -29.98 23.12 45.21
C HIS A 1135 -28.49 23.46 45.35
N LEU A 1136 -28.12 24.29 46.32
CA LEU A 1136 -26.72 24.60 46.61
C LEU A 1136 -25.95 23.35 47.05
N ILE A 1137 -26.51 22.54 47.95
CA ILE A 1137 -25.89 21.29 48.41
C ILE A 1137 -25.75 20.29 47.26
N GLN A 1138 -26.80 20.10 46.46
CA GLN A 1138 -26.74 19.22 45.28
C GLN A 1138 -25.67 19.67 44.29
N GLY A 1139 -25.60 20.96 43.98
CA GLY A 1139 -24.60 21.50 43.06
C GLY A 1139 -23.18 21.32 43.59
N TRP A 1140 -22.98 21.53 44.90
CA TRP A 1140 -21.72 21.25 45.58
C TRP A 1140 -21.34 19.77 45.46
N GLU A 1141 -22.24 18.85 45.81
CA GLU A 1141 -22.00 17.41 45.74
C GLU A 1141 -21.68 16.96 44.29
N ALA A 1142 -22.45 17.42 43.32
CA ALA A 1142 -22.22 17.14 41.90
C ALA A 1142 -20.86 17.64 41.42
N ALA A 1143 -20.45 18.85 41.83
CA ALA A 1143 -19.14 19.40 41.50
C ALA A 1143 -17.97 18.62 42.14
N GLN A 1144 -18.23 17.90 43.24
CA GLN A 1144 -17.23 17.16 44.01
C GLN A 1144 -17.12 15.67 43.70
N LYS A 1145 -18.06 15.12 42.93
CA LYS A 1145 -18.25 13.68 42.75
C LYS A 1145 -17.02 12.90 42.23
N ASN A 1146 -16.09 13.56 41.54
CA ASN A 1146 -14.92 12.93 40.89
C ASN A 1146 -13.56 13.40 41.44
N ASN A 1147 -13.52 14.07 42.59
CA ASN A 1147 -12.27 14.50 43.24
C ASN A 1147 -11.97 13.59 44.44
N GLU A 1148 -11.30 12.46 44.21
CA GLU A 1148 -10.97 11.48 45.27
C GLU A 1148 -9.76 11.88 46.13
N GLU A 1149 -8.85 12.71 45.60
CA GLU A 1149 -7.69 13.25 46.33
C GLU A 1149 -7.82 14.77 46.44
N LYS A 1150 -8.23 15.28 47.62
CA LYS A 1150 -8.31 16.71 47.91
C LYS A 1150 -7.33 17.06 49.01
N ASN A 1151 -6.66 18.20 48.86
CA ASN A 1151 -6.01 18.86 49.97
C ASN A 1151 -7.05 19.80 50.61
N ASP A 1152 -7.36 19.57 51.88
CA ASP A 1152 -8.40 20.32 52.61
C ASP A 1152 -8.15 21.83 52.62
N ASN A 1153 -6.89 22.26 52.50
CA ASN A 1153 -6.52 23.68 52.51
C ASN A 1153 -6.64 24.37 51.15
N ASP A 1154 -6.90 23.64 50.06
CA ASP A 1154 -7.02 24.23 48.74
C ASP A 1154 -8.28 25.11 48.63
N GLU A 1155 -8.15 26.24 47.94
CA GLU A 1155 -9.26 27.14 47.64
C GLU A 1155 -10.18 26.49 46.59
N ILE A 1156 -11.49 26.59 46.80
CA ILE A 1156 -12.49 26.13 45.84
C ILE A 1156 -12.38 27.00 44.60
N SER A 1157 -12.16 26.38 43.44
CA SER A 1157 -11.89 27.10 42.18
C SER A 1157 -13.14 27.63 41.47
N ASP A 1158 -14.33 27.20 41.88
CA ASP A 1158 -15.63 27.57 41.30
C ASP A 1158 -16.45 28.41 42.29
N THR A 1159 -17.42 29.18 41.82
CA THR A 1159 -18.24 30.05 42.71
C THR A 1159 -19.54 29.38 43.12
N LEU A 1160 -19.80 29.33 44.43
CA LEU A 1160 -20.99 28.68 45.00
C LEU A 1160 -22.29 29.42 44.68
N PHE A 1161 -22.22 30.71 44.32
CA PHE A 1161 -23.39 31.56 44.05
C PHE A 1161 -24.31 31.01 42.97
N PHE A 1162 -23.74 30.42 41.90
CA PHE A 1162 -24.56 29.94 40.79
C PHE A 1162 -25.27 28.63 41.07
N TYR A 1163 -24.85 27.85 42.07
CA TYR A 1163 -25.41 26.53 42.28
C TYR A 1163 -26.92 26.51 42.58
N PRO A 1164 -27.41 27.28 43.57
CA PRO A 1164 -28.84 27.37 43.82
C PRO A 1164 -29.62 27.95 42.62
N ILE A 1165 -29.00 28.81 41.81
CA ILE A 1165 -29.62 29.41 40.62
C ILE A 1165 -29.84 28.38 39.52
N VAL A 1166 -28.85 27.54 39.21
CA VAL A 1166 -28.99 26.46 38.21
C VAL A 1166 -30.06 25.47 38.64
N GLY A 1167 -30.09 25.09 39.92
CA GLY A 1167 -31.16 24.24 40.46
C GLY A 1167 -32.54 24.88 40.32
N SER A 1168 -32.68 26.17 40.65
CA SER A 1168 -33.95 26.89 40.46
C SER A 1168 -34.37 26.96 38.99
N ILE A 1169 -33.46 27.22 38.04
CA ILE A 1169 -33.78 27.21 36.61
C ILE A 1169 -34.37 25.85 36.20
N ARG A 1170 -33.68 24.76 36.54
CA ARG A 1170 -34.08 23.41 36.12
C ARG A 1170 -35.33 22.89 36.83
N TYR A 1171 -35.35 22.93 38.17
CA TYR A 1171 -36.33 22.22 38.99
C TYR A 1171 -37.51 23.09 39.42
N ASN A 1172 -37.32 24.41 39.54
CA ASN A 1172 -38.42 25.31 39.93
C ASN A 1172 -39.07 25.96 38.71
N LEU A 1173 -38.28 26.49 37.77
CA LEU A 1173 -38.81 27.34 36.69
C LEU A 1173 -39.19 26.52 35.44
N ILE A 1174 -38.29 25.74 34.86
CA ILE A 1174 -38.58 24.94 33.64
C ILE A 1174 -39.74 23.94 33.85
N GLU A 1175 -39.89 23.39 35.05
CA GLU A 1175 -40.98 22.46 35.39
C GLU A 1175 -42.36 23.13 35.46
N ASN A 1176 -42.42 24.44 35.72
CA ASN A 1176 -43.67 25.13 36.08
C ASN A 1176 -44.05 26.30 35.16
N LEU A 1177 -43.11 26.84 34.36
CA LEU A 1177 -43.39 27.85 33.35
C LEU A 1177 -43.96 27.17 32.09
N ASN A 1178 -45.27 27.32 31.87
CA ASN A 1178 -46.01 26.64 30.81
C ASN A 1178 -46.71 27.56 29.83
#